data_AF-A0A2R5ET65-F1
#
_entry.id   AF-A0A2R5ET65-F1
#
_cell.length_a   1.000
_cell.length_b   1.000
_cell.length_c   1.000
_cell.angle_alpha   90.00
_cell.angle_beta   90.00
_cell.angle_gamma   90.00
#
_symmetry.space_group_name_H-M   'P 1'
#
loop_
_entity.id
_entity.type
_entity.pdbx_description
1 polymer ?
#
loop_
_entity_poly.entity_id
_entity_poly.type
_entity_poly.pdbx_seq_one_letter_code
_entity_poly.pdbx_strand_id
1 'polypeptide(L)'
;IITLPDDPSIVSLRVESFFEQGTGTAWFDDTSLIPWVPLEKIAFEQEAYTVPVGGSVATNVDLTPANTSEKELIWTTSDPTVATVANGVVTGANTGVAIVTAASSNGKKRASVPVYVGLIGEGITAEDDQAESIQGGTASGTIKAYSETGQPLFYAIGLNVAHGLLDVEDTGKWSYFPYDNFYGTDRFIVTIRDDQGNYAVSQVAITVHPANHSPIATDLTYTTDKNKPITGLGYVALRDPDGDQLVIDLANQPLHGQVALQANGDWSYTPDNDYVGNDWFALRGSDGHGGEAVAKVYLYMAPRAEELISELITNQPNHNHPRILATVDDFDRIQSLLDNDIRVQQWFAKVKQTADTALGQEPAPYQKPDGLRLNMTAPSNIAYLAFVFRVTGEQQYLDRAWLELQNVSTDNYPDWGPEHFLDTATITQGVALGYDWLYDYLSSEQLDIVRHAIVEKGLKQALPLYAGMTYWTKNNNNWNFVCNAGIIMGALAVADEEEEIAGAILQGAFKSLQHGLRQYAPDGSAIEGPAYWSYGTDYLVYLLSSLETAFGHDFGFSAADGIPATPDYPLYITGPQGPFNYSDGPESFIPGRLLLWFAEHHQEPGYAWYHQFVQSQAVRTTPYDILWYRPELYNGSEPPKKDYYFSRQQAVTMRSSWSDSNALFVGFKGGMNGAPHGDLDIGSFVLDANGVRWASDLGSEDYNLPGFWEMGVEGRRWTYYRKRTEGHNSIVINPSAMPEQKVTAVSKIVKFEDNREQGAYAIADMTEAYKDSVVSAQRGVALLDGRRQFLVQDEIQAKLPSELYWFMHTEAQINIEPDGKTAILSSGGQRLQVQLLAPAEAVFSVMDAVPLSTSPNPEGQTVNTAMKKLTIHLQNRKNTTISVRMVPLLPGQDLLSDTPDVVPLDQWSVAEGTIAYSTTAPTNHNVVAALLTNEPVTITNNGGSPTYIFENNGSFTFEFMDVAGNRGSAVATVSNIDKVAPTLSISVDKTILTPPNHKLVPVQVTVNADDAGGSGVASIILASITSNENDNESGDGNTTEDIQEAEFGTSDTSFLLRAERSGNGTGRIYTITYTITDYAGNTNSATATVTVPKGGK
;
A
#
# COMPACT_ATOMS: atom_id res chain seq x y z
N ILE A 1 25.80 -41.38 34.96
CA ILE A 1 26.52 -40.69 33.87
C ILE A 1 26.63 -41.70 32.75
N ILE A 2 25.95 -41.47 31.63
CA ILE A 2 26.04 -42.32 30.43
C ILE A 2 26.96 -41.56 29.47
N THR A 3 28.09 -42.16 29.11
CA THR A 3 29.01 -41.61 28.11
C THR A 3 28.68 -42.26 26.77
N LEU A 4 28.25 -41.46 25.79
CA LEU A 4 27.97 -41.94 24.44
C LEU A 4 29.29 -42.01 23.63
N PRO A 5 29.46 -42.99 22.74
CA PRO A 5 30.56 -42.97 21.79
C PRO A 5 30.36 -41.87 20.72
N ASP A 6 31.46 -41.30 20.22
CA ASP A 6 31.47 -40.38 19.06
C ASP A 6 31.15 -41.15 17.77
N ASP A 7 29.91 -41.59 17.62
CA ASP A 7 29.37 -42.21 16.41
C ASP A 7 28.21 -41.36 15.86
N PRO A 8 28.36 -40.73 14.68
CA PRO A 8 27.35 -39.85 14.11
C PRO A 8 26.05 -40.57 13.69
N SER A 9 25.97 -41.90 13.77
CA SER A 9 24.74 -42.66 13.54
C SER A 9 23.79 -42.73 14.74
N ILE A 10 24.21 -42.27 15.92
CA ILE A 10 23.41 -42.26 17.15
C ILE A 10 22.78 -40.87 17.36
N VAL A 11 21.48 -40.74 17.10
CA VAL A 11 20.78 -39.43 17.04
C VAL A 11 19.93 -39.09 18.28
N SER A 12 19.63 -40.05 19.15
CA SER A 12 18.97 -39.79 20.44
C SER A 12 19.10 -40.95 21.43
N LEU A 13 18.97 -40.65 22.73
CA LEU A 13 18.86 -41.63 23.81
C LEU A 13 17.50 -41.45 24.50
N ARG A 14 16.62 -42.45 24.44
CA ARG A 14 15.35 -42.46 25.19
C ARG A 14 15.45 -43.45 26.35
N VAL A 15 15.30 -42.95 27.57
CA VAL A 15 15.16 -43.76 28.79
C VAL A 15 13.74 -43.57 29.30
N GLU A 16 12.93 -44.64 29.27
CA GLU A 16 11.56 -44.59 29.79
C GLU A 16 11.49 -45.23 31.16
N SER A 17 10.84 -44.55 32.10
CA SER A 17 10.51 -45.09 33.41
C SER A 17 9.05 -44.79 33.73
N PHE A 18 8.30 -45.83 34.05
CA PHE A 18 6.86 -45.74 34.34
C PHE A 18 6.66 -45.86 35.85
N PHE A 19 6.09 -44.84 36.47
CA PHE A 19 5.73 -44.85 37.89
C PHE A 19 4.28 -44.38 38.04
N GLU A 20 3.45 -45.16 38.72
CA GLU A 20 2.08 -44.74 39.00
C GLU A 20 2.01 -43.79 40.22
N GLN A 21 2.80 -44.01 41.29
CA GLN A 21 3.13 -43.02 42.36
C GLN A 21 4.41 -43.43 43.15
N GLY A 22 5.36 -42.49 43.39
CA GLY A 22 6.51 -42.67 44.32
C GLY A 22 7.68 -41.67 44.16
N THR A 23 8.55 -41.52 45.17
CA THR A 23 9.80 -40.71 45.12
C THR A 23 11.02 -41.51 45.63
N GLY A 24 12.12 -41.56 44.86
CA GLY A 24 13.38 -42.23 45.21
C GLY A 24 14.42 -42.23 44.08
N THR A 25 15.59 -42.85 44.27
CA THR A 25 16.66 -42.99 43.26
C THR A 25 16.67 -44.41 42.67
N ALA A 26 16.67 -44.53 41.34
CA ALA A 26 16.81 -45.80 40.62
C ALA A 26 18.23 -45.99 40.05
N TRP A 27 18.75 -47.21 40.13
CA TRP A 27 20.05 -47.60 39.54
C TRP A 27 19.80 -48.63 38.43
N PHE A 28 20.52 -48.48 37.31
CA PHE A 28 20.47 -49.40 36.17
C PHE A 28 21.85 -50.05 36.01
N ASP A 29 21.97 -51.33 36.34
CA ASP A 29 23.14 -52.16 36.01
C ASP A 29 22.91 -52.89 34.68
N ASP A 30 23.98 -53.22 33.95
CA ASP A 30 23.95 -53.92 32.65
C ASP A 30 23.12 -53.23 31.55
N THR A 31 23.16 -51.90 31.48
CA THR A 31 22.54 -51.15 30.37
C THR A 31 23.34 -51.31 29.08
N SER A 32 22.69 -51.85 28.04
CA SER A 32 23.24 -51.91 26.69
C SER A 32 22.54 -50.90 25.77
N LEU A 33 23.33 -50.19 24.97
CA LEU A 33 22.83 -49.28 23.94
C LEU A 33 22.63 -50.07 22.65
N ILE A 34 21.38 -50.17 22.21
CA ILE A 34 21.04 -50.75 20.90
C ILE A 34 20.76 -49.58 19.97
N PRO A 35 21.37 -49.52 18.76
CA PRO A 35 21.04 -48.49 17.78
C PRO A 35 19.54 -48.51 17.49
N TRP A 36 18.88 -47.37 17.73
CA TRP A 36 17.48 -47.19 17.33
C TRP A 36 17.45 -46.80 15.86
N VAL A 37 16.89 -47.68 15.04
CA VAL A 37 16.74 -47.45 13.61
C VAL A 37 15.30 -46.97 13.35
N PRO A 38 15.08 -45.66 13.08
CA PRO A 38 13.75 -45.11 12.87
C PRO A 38 13.05 -45.80 11.70
N LEU A 39 11.74 -46.01 11.81
CA LEU A 39 10.94 -46.44 10.67
C LEU A 39 10.71 -45.27 9.73
N GLU A 40 11.15 -45.41 8.48
CA GLU A 40 11.02 -44.38 7.46
C GLU A 40 9.72 -44.54 6.66
N LYS A 41 9.38 -45.79 6.29
CA LYS A 41 8.24 -46.10 5.41
C LYS A 41 7.63 -47.48 5.70
N ILE A 42 6.30 -47.58 5.64
CA ILE A 42 5.53 -48.82 5.57
C ILE A 42 5.00 -48.94 4.14
N ALA A 43 5.01 -50.13 3.54
CA ALA A 43 4.42 -50.39 2.23
C ALA A 43 3.73 -51.75 2.20
N PHE A 44 2.55 -51.86 1.59
CA PHE A 44 1.93 -53.15 1.31
C PHE A 44 2.59 -53.83 0.11
N GLU A 45 2.69 -55.16 0.12
CA GLU A 45 3.23 -55.94 -1.01
C GLU A 45 2.34 -55.88 -2.25
N GLN A 46 1.03 -55.69 -2.08
CA GLN A 46 0.05 -55.58 -3.16
C GLN A 46 -0.66 -54.24 -3.12
N GLU A 47 -1.08 -53.77 -4.29
CA GLU A 47 -1.82 -52.51 -4.43
C GLU A 47 -3.30 -52.65 -4.03
N ALA A 48 -3.81 -53.88 -4.03
CA ALA A 48 -5.13 -54.25 -3.53
C ALA A 48 -5.15 -55.73 -3.14
N TYR A 49 -6.04 -56.10 -2.22
CA TYR A 49 -6.28 -57.51 -1.87
C TYR A 49 -7.75 -57.89 -2.14
N THR A 50 -8.00 -59.12 -2.59
CA THR A 50 -9.37 -59.64 -2.80
C THR A 50 -9.64 -60.79 -1.84
N VAL A 51 -10.81 -60.76 -1.19
CA VAL A 51 -11.23 -61.75 -0.19
C VAL A 51 -12.67 -62.18 -0.46
N PRO A 52 -12.97 -63.49 -0.54
CA PRO A 52 -14.36 -63.95 -0.58
C PRO A 52 -15.11 -63.56 0.70
N VAL A 53 -16.43 -63.38 0.63
CA VAL A 53 -17.26 -63.20 1.83
C VAL A 53 -17.07 -64.41 2.78
N GLY A 54 -16.72 -64.14 4.03
CA GLY A 54 -16.39 -65.15 5.04
C GLY A 54 -14.98 -65.75 4.95
N GLY A 55 -14.16 -65.33 3.98
CA GLY A 55 -12.76 -65.75 3.82
C GLY A 55 -11.77 -64.78 4.48
N SER A 56 -10.48 -65.14 4.45
CA SER A 56 -9.39 -64.30 4.97
C SER A 56 -8.16 -64.30 4.05
N VAL A 57 -7.39 -63.22 4.08
CA VAL A 57 -6.10 -63.06 3.38
C VAL A 57 -5.07 -62.41 4.31
N ALA A 58 -3.80 -62.79 4.18
CA ALA A 58 -2.70 -62.11 4.87
C ALA A 58 -2.19 -60.94 4.00
N THR A 59 -2.18 -59.74 4.56
CA THR A 59 -1.61 -58.53 3.96
C THR A 59 -0.23 -58.29 4.59
N ASN A 60 0.81 -58.72 3.89
CA ASN A 60 2.19 -58.47 4.31
C ASN A 60 2.57 -57.00 4.03
N VAL A 61 3.44 -56.45 4.88
CA VAL A 61 3.97 -55.09 4.76
C VAL A 61 5.48 -55.08 4.88
N ASP A 62 6.12 -54.33 3.99
CA ASP A 62 7.54 -54.02 4.03
C ASP A 62 7.79 -52.79 4.89
N LEU A 63 8.81 -52.87 5.74
CA LEU A 63 9.30 -51.78 6.57
C LEU A 63 10.63 -51.28 5.99
N THR A 64 10.76 -49.97 5.83
CA THR A 64 12.01 -49.33 5.38
C THR A 64 12.58 -48.48 6.52
N PRO A 65 13.86 -48.66 6.89
CA PRO A 65 14.70 -49.80 6.53
C PRO A 65 14.21 -51.09 7.21
N ALA A 66 14.46 -52.26 6.60
CA ALA A 66 13.94 -53.55 7.06
C ALA A 66 14.39 -53.95 8.48
N ASN A 67 15.50 -53.38 8.95
CA ASN A 67 16.04 -53.57 10.30
C ASN A 67 15.55 -52.52 11.32
N THR A 68 14.49 -51.76 11.01
CA THR A 68 13.90 -50.80 11.95
C THR A 68 13.63 -51.42 13.32
N SER A 69 13.79 -50.61 14.36
CA SER A 69 13.40 -50.97 15.73
C SER A 69 11.88 -50.93 15.95
N GLU A 70 11.11 -50.26 15.08
CA GLU A 70 9.65 -50.11 15.17
C GLU A 70 8.92 -51.20 14.36
N LYS A 71 8.86 -52.44 14.90
CA LYS A 71 8.24 -53.59 14.20
C LYS A 71 6.75 -53.81 14.49
N GLU A 72 6.24 -53.22 15.56
CA GLU A 72 4.84 -53.36 15.94
C GLU A 72 3.98 -52.34 15.19
N LEU A 73 2.97 -52.86 14.49
CA LEU A 73 2.04 -52.05 13.70
C LEU A 73 0.63 -52.15 14.27
N ILE A 74 -0.04 -51.00 14.27
CA ILE A 74 -1.46 -50.87 14.58
C ILE A 74 -2.24 -51.06 13.27
N TRP A 75 -3.16 -52.02 13.28
CA TRP A 75 -3.99 -52.36 12.13
C TRP A 75 -5.41 -51.85 12.32
N THR A 76 -5.94 -51.18 11.31
CA THR A 76 -7.31 -50.63 11.31
C THR A 76 -8.00 -50.88 9.98
N THR A 77 -9.33 -50.91 10.00
CA THR A 77 -10.20 -51.05 8.81
C THR A 77 -11.14 -49.85 8.74
N SER A 78 -11.40 -49.33 7.54
CA SER A 78 -12.35 -48.23 7.33
C SER A 78 -13.80 -48.65 7.52
N ASP A 79 -14.12 -49.93 7.27
CA ASP A 79 -15.47 -50.48 7.44
C ASP A 79 -15.37 -51.92 7.99
N PRO A 80 -15.49 -52.10 9.32
CA PRO A 80 -15.46 -53.42 9.93
C PRO A 80 -16.67 -54.29 9.56
N THR A 81 -17.74 -53.71 8.98
CA THR A 81 -18.89 -54.47 8.48
C THR A 81 -18.58 -55.11 7.13
N VAL A 82 -17.61 -54.58 6.37
CA VAL A 82 -17.14 -55.16 5.10
C VAL A 82 -15.93 -56.06 5.33
N ALA A 83 -14.90 -55.58 6.04
CA ALA A 83 -13.72 -56.39 6.37
C ALA A 83 -13.13 -56.02 7.73
N THR A 84 -12.70 -57.03 8.49
CA THR A 84 -11.96 -56.84 9.75
C THR A 84 -10.49 -57.16 9.57
N VAL A 85 -9.59 -56.55 10.35
CA VAL A 85 -8.16 -56.83 10.30
C VAL A 85 -7.57 -57.08 11.68
N ALA A 86 -6.75 -58.10 11.82
CA ALA A 86 -5.99 -58.39 13.03
C ALA A 86 -4.59 -58.87 12.66
N ASN A 87 -3.55 -58.19 13.15
CA ASN A 87 -2.13 -58.54 12.91
C ASN A 87 -1.80 -58.77 11.41
N GLY A 88 -2.33 -57.92 10.53
CA GLY A 88 -2.14 -58.05 9.08
C GLY A 88 -2.94 -59.18 8.42
N VAL A 89 -3.85 -59.86 9.11
CA VAL A 89 -4.80 -60.80 8.50
C VAL A 89 -6.16 -60.13 8.37
N VAL A 90 -6.64 -60.01 7.14
CA VAL A 90 -7.92 -59.39 6.81
C VAL A 90 -8.97 -60.48 6.59
N THR A 91 -10.14 -60.34 7.20
CA THR A 91 -11.28 -61.26 7.06
C THR A 91 -12.48 -60.52 6.49
N GLY A 92 -13.00 -61.00 5.35
CA GLY A 92 -14.15 -60.42 4.66
C GLY A 92 -15.46 -60.82 5.34
N ALA A 93 -16.29 -59.83 5.68
CA ALA A 93 -17.57 -60.02 6.36
C ALA A 93 -18.77 -59.88 5.41
N ASN A 94 -18.82 -58.83 4.58
CA ASN A 94 -19.88 -58.60 3.60
C ASN A 94 -19.30 -58.08 2.28
N THR A 95 -20.03 -58.23 1.18
CA THR A 95 -19.61 -57.70 -0.13
C THR A 95 -19.42 -56.18 -0.06
N GLY A 96 -18.29 -55.68 -0.56
CA GLY A 96 -17.96 -54.26 -0.56
C GLY A 96 -16.46 -53.99 -0.64
N VAL A 97 -16.06 -52.76 -0.37
CA VAL A 97 -14.66 -52.32 -0.33
C VAL A 97 -14.34 -51.75 1.04
N ALA A 98 -13.27 -52.22 1.67
CA ALA A 98 -12.75 -51.68 2.93
C ALA A 98 -11.28 -51.30 2.77
N ILE A 99 -10.83 -50.23 3.42
CA ILE A 99 -9.41 -49.86 3.46
C ILE A 99 -8.77 -50.40 4.71
N VAL A 100 -7.72 -51.18 4.54
CA VAL A 100 -6.91 -51.68 5.64
C VAL A 100 -5.67 -50.81 5.77
N THR A 101 -5.43 -50.30 6.98
CA THR A 101 -4.32 -49.40 7.28
C THR A 101 -3.39 -50.03 8.32
N ALA A 102 -2.10 -50.07 8.01
CA ALA A 102 -1.04 -50.42 8.93
C ALA A 102 -0.30 -49.14 9.34
N ALA A 103 -0.20 -48.87 10.63
CA ALA A 103 0.46 -47.67 11.16
C ALA A 103 1.50 -48.02 12.23
N SER A 104 2.55 -47.21 12.35
CA SER A 104 3.47 -47.27 13.49
C SER A 104 2.72 -47.02 14.80
N SER A 105 3.28 -47.45 15.93
CA SER A 105 2.66 -47.30 17.26
C SER A 105 2.36 -45.84 17.64
N ASN A 106 3.15 -44.88 17.11
CA ASN A 106 2.93 -43.44 17.27
C ASN A 106 2.01 -42.82 16.19
N GLY A 107 1.53 -43.61 15.23
CA GLY A 107 0.63 -43.19 14.15
C GLY A 107 1.25 -42.32 13.04
N LYS A 108 2.53 -41.92 13.17
CA LYS A 108 3.22 -41.00 12.25
C LYS A 108 3.56 -41.61 10.89
N LYS A 109 3.81 -42.93 10.85
CA LYS A 109 4.05 -43.67 9.61
C LYS A 109 2.86 -44.58 9.38
N ARG A 110 2.28 -44.55 8.18
CA ARG A 110 1.16 -45.42 7.81
C ARG A 110 1.19 -45.74 6.33
N ALA A 111 0.62 -46.90 6.01
CA ALA A 111 0.25 -47.29 4.66
C ALA A 111 -1.18 -47.80 4.69
N SER A 112 -1.90 -47.64 3.59
CA SER A 112 -3.27 -48.08 3.42
C SER A 112 -3.41 -48.85 2.10
N VAL A 113 -4.23 -49.90 2.10
CA VAL A 113 -4.51 -50.71 0.92
C VAL A 113 -6.01 -51.02 0.83
N PRO A 114 -6.63 -50.94 -0.35
CA PRO A 114 -8.00 -51.41 -0.54
C PRO A 114 -8.09 -52.94 -0.44
N VAL A 115 -9.16 -53.40 0.18
CA VAL A 115 -9.56 -54.80 0.25
C VAL A 115 -10.96 -54.94 -0.33
N TYR A 116 -11.04 -55.72 -1.40
CA TYR A 116 -12.26 -56.05 -2.12
C TYR A 116 -12.87 -57.33 -1.55
N VAL A 117 -14.07 -57.24 -1.00
CA VAL A 117 -14.77 -58.38 -0.42
C VAL A 117 -15.93 -58.78 -1.31
N GLY A 118 -16.01 -60.06 -1.69
CA GLY A 118 -17.07 -60.57 -2.58
C GLY A 118 -16.84 -60.29 -4.07
N LEU A 119 -17.91 -60.28 -4.87
CA LEU A 119 -17.85 -60.00 -6.31
C LEU A 119 -17.86 -58.48 -6.55
N ILE A 120 -16.83 -57.98 -7.23
CA ILE A 120 -16.69 -56.58 -7.67
C ILE A 120 -16.71 -56.57 -9.21
N GLY A 121 -17.42 -55.62 -9.80
CA GLY A 121 -17.53 -55.42 -11.25
C GLY A 121 -18.67 -56.16 -11.95
N GLU A 122 -19.56 -56.85 -11.23
CA GLU A 122 -20.80 -57.39 -11.82
C GLU A 122 -21.88 -56.30 -11.89
N GLY A 123 -22.47 -56.05 -13.06
CA GLY A 123 -23.56 -55.07 -13.25
C GLY A 123 -23.12 -53.60 -13.33
N ILE A 124 -21.87 -53.29 -12.98
CA ILE A 124 -21.25 -51.97 -13.10
C ILE A 124 -19.88 -52.13 -13.80
N THR A 125 -19.69 -51.44 -14.92
CA THR A 125 -18.38 -51.31 -15.58
C THR A 125 -17.74 -49.99 -15.14
N ALA A 126 -16.49 -50.03 -14.70
CA ALA A 126 -15.69 -48.87 -14.33
C ALA A 126 -14.29 -48.97 -14.95
N GLU A 127 -13.75 -47.85 -15.43
CA GLU A 127 -12.41 -47.78 -16.02
C GLU A 127 -11.45 -47.00 -15.11
N ASP A 128 -10.20 -47.43 -15.06
CA ASP A 128 -9.12 -46.66 -14.45
C ASP A 128 -8.78 -45.45 -15.31
N ASP A 129 -8.25 -44.38 -14.68
CA ASP A 129 -7.88 -43.15 -15.38
C ASP A 129 -6.47 -42.69 -15.00
N GLN A 130 -5.93 -41.80 -15.82
CA GLN A 130 -4.68 -41.11 -15.57
C GLN A 130 -4.88 -39.62 -15.78
N ALA A 131 -4.27 -38.81 -14.93
CA ALA A 131 -4.29 -37.37 -15.06
C ALA A 131 -2.92 -36.77 -14.77
N GLU A 132 -2.74 -35.53 -15.21
CA GLU A 132 -1.54 -34.76 -14.98
C GLU A 132 -1.90 -33.46 -14.27
N SER A 133 -0.97 -32.98 -13.44
CA SER A 133 -1.00 -31.65 -12.84
C SER A 133 0.41 -31.09 -12.89
N ILE A 134 0.53 -29.80 -12.58
CA ILE A 134 1.78 -29.20 -12.13
C ILE A 134 1.72 -28.97 -10.62
N GLN A 135 2.88 -28.79 -9.98
CA GLN A 135 2.97 -28.35 -8.60
C GLN A 135 2.18 -27.05 -8.39
N GLY A 136 1.39 -26.97 -7.32
CA GLY A 136 0.47 -25.86 -7.06
C GLY A 136 -0.74 -25.76 -8.00
N GLY A 137 -0.83 -26.61 -9.02
CA GLY A 137 -1.94 -26.67 -9.96
C GLY A 137 -3.15 -27.45 -9.43
N THR A 138 -4.06 -27.79 -10.34
CA THR A 138 -5.23 -28.65 -10.05
C THR A 138 -5.40 -29.66 -11.17
N ALA A 139 -5.55 -30.94 -10.81
CA ALA A 139 -6.05 -31.96 -11.73
C ALA A 139 -7.54 -32.17 -11.51
N SER A 140 -8.31 -32.40 -12.56
CA SER A 140 -9.73 -32.73 -12.46
C SER A 140 -10.16 -33.71 -13.54
N GLY A 141 -11.27 -34.42 -13.28
CA GLY A 141 -11.80 -35.40 -14.22
C GLY A 141 -13.18 -35.89 -13.82
N THR A 142 -13.63 -36.97 -14.46
CA THR A 142 -14.88 -37.65 -14.11
C THR A 142 -14.65 -39.15 -14.18
N ILE A 143 -15.07 -39.87 -13.15
CA ILE A 143 -14.98 -41.33 -13.10
C ILE A 143 -15.79 -41.93 -14.25
N LYS A 144 -15.13 -42.72 -15.09
CA LYS A 144 -15.74 -43.40 -16.24
C LYS A 144 -16.39 -44.69 -15.76
N ALA A 145 -17.68 -44.62 -15.43
CA ALA A 145 -18.45 -45.79 -15.02
C ALA A 145 -19.88 -45.77 -15.58
N TYR A 146 -20.45 -46.95 -15.84
CA TYR A 146 -21.86 -47.10 -16.20
C TYR A 146 -22.47 -48.38 -15.61
N SER A 147 -23.76 -48.31 -15.29
CA SER A 147 -24.56 -49.48 -14.91
C SER A 147 -25.03 -50.22 -16.17
N GLU A 148 -24.78 -51.51 -16.25
CA GLU A 148 -25.23 -52.37 -17.36
C GLU A 148 -26.77 -52.51 -17.40
N THR A 149 -27.43 -52.23 -16.28
CA THR A 149 -28.89 -52.28 -16.12
C THR A 149 -29.54 -50.89 -16.06
N GLY A 150 -28.74 -49.82 -16.21
CA GLY A 150 -29.21 -48.43 -16.19
C GLY A 150 -29.55 -47.87 -14.81
N GLN A 151 -29.10 -48.52 -13.73
CA GLN A 151 -29.30 -48.02 -12.37
C GLN A 151 -28.44 -46.79 -12.07
N PRO A 152 -28.87 -45.92 -11.14
CA PRO A 152 -28.04 -44.81 -10.67
C PRO A 152 -26.79 -45.33 -9.96
N LEU A 153 -25.66 -44.65 -10.19
CA LEU A 153 -24.39 -44.94 -9.55
C LEU A 153 -24.11 -43.92 -8.44
N PHE A 154 -23.50 -44.40 -7.35
CA PHE A 154 -23.03 -43.60 -6.23
C PHE A 154 -21.54 -43.76 -6.08
N TYR A 155 -20.82 -42.65 -5.92
CA TYR A 155 -19.37 -42.60 -5.84
C TYR A 155 -18.95 -42.27 -4.41
N ALA A 156 -17.90 -42.92 -3.93
CA ALA A 156 -17.30 -42.61 -2.64
C ALA A 156 -15.78 -42.79 -2.72
N ILE A 157 -15.02 -41.97 -2.00
CA ILE A 157 -13.58 -42.17 -1.88
C ILE A 157 -13.34 -43.50 -1.17
N GLY A 158 -12.76 -44.45 -1.90
CA GLY A 158 -12.27 -45.71 -1.35
C GLY A 158 -10.92 -45.45 -0.67
N LEU A 159 -9.89 -45.17 -1.47
CA LEU A 159 -8.56 -44.80 -0.98
C LEU A 159 -8.29 -43.33 -1.30
N ASN A 160 -7.91 -42.54 -0.30
CA ASN A 160 -7.58 -41.13 -0.47
C ASN A 160 -6.13 -40.95 -0.97
N VAL A 161 -5.85 -39.80 -1.56
CA VAL A 161 -4.50 -39.38 -1.98
C VAL A 161 -3.56 -39.20 -0.77
N ALA A 162 -2.26 -39.38 -0.99
CA ALA A 162 -1.25 -39.25 0.07
C ALA A 162 -0.60 -37.85 0.12
N HIS A 163 -0.57 -37.14 -1.01
CA HIS A 163 0.21 -35.93 -1.20
C HIS A 163 -0.61 -34.75 -1.73
N GLY A 164 -1.90 -34.71 -1.40
CA GLY A 164 -2.77 -33.59 -1.71
C GLY A 164 -4.12 -33.66 -1.02
N LEU A 165 -5.02 -32.78 -1.45
CA LEU A 165 -6.43 -32.79 -1.12
C LEU A 165 -7.23 -33.31 -2.31
N LEU A 166 -8.21 -34.17 -2.06
CA LEU A 166 -9.09 -34.74 -3.08
C LEU A 166 -10.54 -34.41 -2.74
N ASP A 167 -11.27 -33.91 -3.73
CA ASP A 167 -12.72 -33.79 -3.72
C ASP A 167 -13.33 -34.73 -4.76
N VAL A 168 -14.35 -35.49 -4.39
CA VAL A 168 -15.13 -36.34 -5.30
C VAL A 168 -16.60 -36.04 -5.08
N GLU A 169 -17.24 -35.51 -6.12
CA GLU A 169 -18.66 -35.17 -6.13
C GLU A 169 -19.53 -36.41 -6.34
N ASP A 170 -20.81 -36.33 -5.93
CA ASP A 170 -21.82 -37.39 -6.17
C ASP A 170 -22.02 -37.71 -7.66
N THR A 171 -21.60 -36.82 -8.55
CA THR A 171 -21.65 -37.02 -10.02
C THR A 171 -20.49 -37.87 -10.56
N GLY A 172 -19.51 -38.22 -9.71
CA GLY A 172 -18.26 -38.87 -10.11
C GLY A 172 -17.22 -37.88 -10.65
N LYS A 173 -17.52 -36.58 -10.69
CA LYS A 173 -16.51 -35.54 -10.93
C LYS A 173 -15.54 -35.48 -9.76
N TRP A 174 -14.27 -35.23 -10.04
CA TRP A 174 -13.25 -35.15 -9.01
C TRP A 174 -12.27 -34.01 -9.29
N SER A 175 -11.66 -33.50 -8.22
CA SER A 175 -10.59 -32.49 -8.27
C SER A 175 -9.52 -32.81 -7.24
N TYR A 176 -8.26 -32.70 -7.64
CA TYR A 176 -7.08 -32.97 -6.82
C TYR A 176 -6.18 -31.74 -6.76
N PHE A 177 -5.73 -31.43 -5.54
CA PHE A 177 -4.88 -30.30 -5.21
C PHE A 177 -3.61 -30.83 -4.50
N PRO A 178 -2.45 -30.88 -5.16
CA PRO A 178 -1.22 -31.34 -4.52
C PRO A 178 -0.83 -30.43 -3.34
N TYR A 179 -0.20 -31.01 -2.32
CA TYR A 179 0.44 -30.22 -1.27
C TYR A 179 1.62 -29.42 -1.83
N ASP A 180 1.96 -28.34 -1.14
CA ASP A 180 3.13 -27.52 -1.45
C ASP A 180 4.38 -28.38 -1.67
N ASN A 181 5.13 -28.06 -2.74
CA ASN A 181 6.39 -28.71 -3.10
C ASN A 181 6.30 -30.20 -3.48
N PHE A 182 5.10 -30.77 -3.59
CA PHE A 182 4.95 -32.13 -4.10
C PHE A 182 5.03 -32.18 -5.64
N TYR A 183 5.88 -33.07 -6.15
CA TYR A 183 5.91 -33.55 -7.53
C TYR A 183 6.15 -35.06 -7.52
N GLY A 184 5.71 -35.75 -8.57
CA GLY A 184 5.70 -37.22 -8.67
C GLY A 184 4.30 -37.80 -8.81
N THR A 185 4.15 -39.10 -8.62
CA THR A 185 2.86 -39.79 -8.78
C THR A 185 2.11 -39.88 -7.45
N ASP A 186 0.86 -39.45 -7.45
CA ASP A 186 -0.13 -39.73 -6.41
C ASP A 186 -1.26 -40.59 -6.99
N ARG A 187 -2.09 -41.18 -6.13
CA ARG A 187 -3.21 -42.01 -6.58
C ARG A 187 -4.36 -42.02 -5.58
N PHE A 188 -5.57 -42.19 -6.11
CA PHE A 188 -6.76 -42.45 -5.32
C PHE A 188 -7.63 -43.52 -5.98
N ILE A 189 -8.53 -44.09 -5.19
CA ILE A 189 -9.49 -45.09 -5.66
C ILE A 189 -10.89 -44.62 -5.30
N VAL A 190 -11.80 -44.65 -6.26
CA VAL A 190 -13.22 -44.40 -6.05
C VAL A 190 -13.97 -45.72 -6.06
N THR A 191 -14.74 -45.95 -4.99
CA THR A 191 -15.71 -47.04 -4.92
C THR A 191 -17.02 -46.56 -5.54
N ILE A 192 -17.55 -47.37 -6.45
CA ILE A 192 -18.80 -47.11 -7.17
C ILE A 192 -19.79 -48.18 -6.74
N ARG A 193 -21.01 -47.79 -6.37
CA ARG A 193 -22.09 -48.73 -6.08
C ARG A 193 -23.36 -48.35 -6.81
N ASP A 194 -24.19 -49.34 -7.14
CA ASP A 194 -25.57 -49.09 -7.57
C ASP A 194 -26.54 -49.27 -6.38
N ASP A 195 -27.83 -49.04 -6.64
CA ASP A 195 -28.89 -49.20 -5.65
C ASP A 195 -29.28 -50.66 -5.39
N GLN A 196 -28.67 -51.61 -6.11
CA GLN A 196 -28.85 -53.06 -5.94
C GLN A 196 -27.74 -53.69 -5.09
N GLY A 197 -26.74 -52.90 -4.69
CA GLY A 197 -25.62 -53.35 -3.86
C GLY A 197 -24.48 -54.00 -4.65
N ASN A 198 -24.44 -53.80 -5.98
CA ASN A 198 -23.27 -54.13 -6.79
C ASN A 198 -22.19 -53.07 -6.56
N TYR A 199 -20.93 -53.49 -6.64
CA TYR A 199 -19.77 -52.61 -6.44
C TYR A 199 -18.82 -52.68 -7.63
N ALA A 200 -18.25 -51.55 -8.03
CA ALA A 200 -17.08 -51.45 -8.90
C ALA A 200 -16.08 -50.47 -8.29
N VAL A 201 -14.86 -50.46 -8.81
CA VAL A 201 -13.82 -49.52 -8.40
C VAL A 201 -13.15 -48.92 -9.62
N SER A 202 -12.69 -47.68 -9.49
CA SER A 202 -11.86 -47.00 -10.48
C SER A 202 -10.65 -46.41 -9.77
N GLN A 203 -9.46 -46.73 -10.26
CA GLN A 203 -8.21 -46.16 -9.80
C GLN A 203 -7.80 -45.01 -10.70
N VAL A 204 -7.46 -43.88 -10.09
CA VAL A 204 -6.91 -42.72 -10.81
C VAL A 204 -5.51 -42.47 -10.30
N ALA A 205 -4.53 -42.48 -11.20
CA ALA A 205 -3.17 -42.02 -10.87
C ALA A 205 -2.93 -40.62 -11.46
N ILE A 206 -2.30 -39.77 -10.66
CA ILE A 206 -2.02 -38.38 -11.00
C ILE A 206 -0.51 -38.20 -11.02
N THR A 207 0.03 -37.74 -12.14
CA THR A 207 1.43 -37.34 -12.23
C THR A 207 1.52 -35.83 -12.07
N VAL A 208 2.15 -35.37 -11.00
CA VAL A 208 2.40 -33.96 -10.72
C VAL A 208 3.79 -33.61 -11.22
N HIS A 209 3.85 -32.80 -12.27
CA HIS A 209 5.09 -32.29 -12.84
C HIS A 209 5.60 -31.11 -11.99
N PRO A 210 6.92 -30.90 -11.89
CA PRO A 210 7.46 -29.71 -11.27
C PRO A 210 6.97 -28.45 -12.03
N ALA A 211 6.67 -27.39 -11.30
CA ALA A 211 6.36 -26.07 -11.86
C ALA A 211 7.62 -25.20 -11.83
N ASN A 212 7.82 -24.37 -12.84
CA ASN A 212 8.87 -23.35 -12.83
C ASN A 212 8.43 -22.17 -11.97
N HIS A 213 9.22 -21.81 -10.97
CA HIS A 213 9.03 -20.65 -10.13
C HIS A 213 9.96 -19.54 -10.60
N SER A 214 9.45 -18.30 -10.65
CA SER A 214 10.32 -17.17 -10.98
C SER A 214 11.44 -17.00 -9.95
N PRO A 215 12.62 -16.50 -10.36
CA PRO A 215 13.68 -16.14 -9.45
C PRO A 215 13.21 -15.18 -8.35
N ILE A 216 13.84 -15.24 -7.19
CA ILE A 216 13.61 -14.33 -6.07
C ILE A 216 14.79 -13.36 -5.98
N ALA A 217 14.49 -12.07 -6.03
CA ALA A 217 15.45 -11.00 -5.79
C ALA A 217 15.44 -10.56 -4.32
N THR A 218 16.63 -10.28 -3.80
CA THR A 218 16.85 -9.65 -2.49
C THR A 218 17.76 -8.45 -2.70
N ASP A 219 17.24 -7.26 -2.39
CA ASP A 219 18.05 -6.05 -2.42
C ASP A 219 19.20 -6.17 -1.41
N LEU A 220 20.40 -5.75 -1.82
CA LEU A 220 21.60 -5.82 -1.01
C LEU A 220 22.09 -4.43 -0.63
N THR A 221 22.75 -4.33 0.51
CA THR A 221 23.38 -3.09 0.97
C THR A 221 24.82 -3.37 1.35
N TYR A 222 25.74 -2.63 0.72
CA TYR A 222 27.17 -2.67 1.01
C TYR A 222 27.67 -1.29 1.40
N THR A 223 28.63 -1.25 2.31
CA THR A 223 29.28 -0.02 2.73
C THR A 223 30.78 -0.21 2.77
N THR A 224 31.51 0.87 2.50
CA THR A 224 32.97 0.87 2.44
C THR A 224 33.53 2.24 2.80
N ASP A 225 34.84 2.36 2.94
CA ASP A 225 35.51 3.66 3.04
C ASP A 225 35.67 4.28 1.66
N LYS A 226 35.67 5.61 1.57
CA LYS A 226 36.00 6.36 0.36
C LYS A 226 37.24 5.78 -0.34
N ASN A 227 37.15 5.66 -1.67
CA ASN A 227 38.18 5.12 -2.57
C ASN A 227 38.52 3.62 -2.37
N LYS A 228 37.72 2.86 -1.62
CA LYS A 228 37.88 1.40 -1.51
C LYS A 228 36.88 0.67 -2.41
N PRO A 229 37.34 -0.30 -3.23
CA PRO A 229 36.42 -1.11 -4.03
C PRO A 229 35.59 -2.04 -3.16
N ILE A 230 34.42 -2.43 -3.67
CA ILE A 230 33.52 -3.44 -3.07
C ILE A 230 33.47 -4.64 -4.01
N THR A 231 33.42 -5.84 -3.44
CA THR A 231 33.16 -7.08 -4.18
C THR A 231 31.94 -7.76 -3.59
N GLY A 232 31.07 -8.31 -4.44
CA GLY A 232 29.94 -9.10 -4.02
C GLY A 232 29.70 -10.29 -4.94
N LEU A 233 28.83 -11.18 -4.49
CA LEU A 233 28.51 -12.44 -5.18
C LEU A 233 27.06 -12.36 -5.68
N GLY A 234 26.84 -12.60 -6.96
CA GLY A 234 25.52 -12.41 -7.59
C GLY A 234 24.42 -13.30 -7.00
N TYR A 235 24.77 -14.53 -6.60
CA TYR A 235 23.83 -15.51 -6.04
C TYR A 235 23.26 -15.11 -4.67
N VAL A 236 23.84 -14.11 -4.00
CA VAL A 236 23.29 -13.57 -2.74
C VAL A 236 22.09 -12.66 -3.02
N ALA A 237 22.12 -11.94 -4.14
CA ALA A 237 21.06 -11.03 -4.54
C ALA A 237 19.92 -11.76 -5.26
N LEU A 238 20.24 -12.83 -5.98
CA LEU A 238 19.32 -13.53 -6.86
C LEU A 238 19.42 -15.03 -6.59
N ARG A 239 18.29 -15.66 -6.32
CA ARG A 239 18.21 -17.12 -6.21
C ARG A 239 17.02 -17.65 -6.97
N ASP A 240 17.21 -18.81 -7.57
CA ASP A 240 16.11 -19.54 -8.17
C ASP A 240 15.54 -20.56 -7.17
N PRO A 241 14.22 -20.58 -6.91
CA PRO A 241 13.61 -21.55 -6.00
C PRO A 241 13.76 -23.01 -6.45
N ASP A 242 13.85 -23.26 -7.76
CA ASP A 242 13.99 -24.59 -8.35
C ASP A 242 15.45 -25.05 -8.44
N GLY A 243 16.39 -24.13 -8.19
CA GLY A 243 17.82 -24.37 -8.25
C GLY A 243 18.40 -24.23 -9.67
N ASP A 244 17.64 -23.63 -10.58
CA ASP A 244 18.11 -23.33 -11.93
C ASP A 244 19.31 -22.37 -11.92
N GLN A 245 20.23 -22.58 -12.87
CA GLN A 245 21.38 -21.70 -13.02
C GLN A 245 20.94 -20.38 -13.66
N LEU A 246 20.96 -19.30 -12.87
CA LEU A 246 20.59 -17.98 -13.34
C LEU A 246 21.63 -17.38 -14.31
N VAL A 247 21.12 -16.78 -15.40
CA VAL A 247 21.88 -15.86 -16.25
C VAL A 247 21.74 -14.46 -15.65
N ILE A 248 22.85 -13.89 -15.19
CA ILE A 248 22.86 -12.59 -14.51
C ILE A 248 23.47 -11.51 -15.41
N ASP A 249 22.76 -10.39 -15.57
CA ASP A 249 23.25 -9.18 -16.24
C ASP A 249 23.02 -7.91 -15.41
N LEU A 250 23.63 -6.80 -15.86
CA LEU A 250 23.40 -5.48 -15.28
C LEU A 250 22.17 -4.85 -15.92
N ALA A 251 21.10 -4.74 -15.13
CA ALA A 251 19.88 -4.02 -15.52
C ALA A 251 20.03 -2.50 -15.40
N ASN A 252 20.92 -2.03 -14.52
CA ASN A 252 21.26 -0.62 -14.39
C ASN A 252 22.73 -0.44 -14.00
N GLN A 253 23.37 0.64 -14.48
CA GLN A 253 24.74 1.03 -14.10
C GLN A 253 24.73 2.02 -12.93
N PRO A 254 25.78 2.03 -12.09
CA PRO A 254 25.97 3.07 -11.08
C PRO A 254 26.27 4.44 -11.71
N LEU A 255 26.04 5.51 -10.94
CA LEU A 255 26.32 6.88 -11.39
C LEU A 255 27.72 7.37 -10.98
N HIS A 256 28.28 6.86 -9.88
CA HIS A 256 29.49 7.36 -9.24
C HIS A 256 30.58 6.29 -9.09
N GLY A 257 30.62 5.36 -10.04
CA GLY A 257 31.65 4.34 -10.13
C GLY A 257 31.45 3.42 -11.32
N GLN A 258 32.14 2.29 -11.31
CA GLN A 258 32.06 1.27 -12.38
C GLN A 258 31.91 -0.12 -11.80
N VAL A 259 30.97 -0.90 -12.36
CA VAL A 259 30.80 -2.32 -12.06
C VAL A 259 31.46 -3.18 -13.13
N ALA A 260 32.33 -4.10 -12.70
CA ALA A 260 32.76 -5.24 -13.51
C ALA A 260 32.00 -6.49 -13.05
N LEU A 261 31.08 -6.98 -13.90
CA LEU A 261 30.32 -8.22 -13.68
C LEU A 261 31.02 -9.39 -14.38
N GLN A 262 31.23 -10.48 -13.65
CA GLN A 262 31.81 -11.72 -14.15
C GLN A 262 30.71 -12.69 -14.62
N ALA A 263 31.07 -13.66 -15.46
CA ALA A 263 30.12 -14.61 -16.04
C ALA A 263 29.44 -15.53 -15.02
N ASN A 264 30.03 -15.70 -13.83
CA ASN A 264 29.44 -16.46 -12.72
C ASN A 264 28.51 -15.60 -11.84
N GLY A 265 28.28 -14.33 -12.18
CA GLY A 265 27.47 -13.39 -11.41
C GLY A 265 28.24 -12.62 -10.32
N ASP A 266 29.50 -12.95 -10.05
CA ASP A 266 30.32 -12.17 -9.13
C ASP A 266 30.64 -10.80 -9.71
N TRP A 267 30.74 -9.80 -8.86
CA TRP A 267 30.94 -8.43 -9.31
C TRP A 267 31.92 -7.68 -8.42
N SER A 268 32.60 -6.70 -9.03
CA SER A 268 33.39 -5.69 -8.31
C SER A 268 32.94 -4.30 -8.71
N TYR A 269 32.75 -3.45 -7.72
CA TYR A 269 32.46 -2.03 -7.88
C TYR A 269 33.69 -1.20 -7.48
N THR A 270 34.08 -0.26 -8.35
CA THR A 270 35.13 0.72 -8.08
C THR A 270 34.51 2.11 -8.06
N PRO A 271 34.48 2.83 -6.92
CA PRO A 271 33.95 4.18 -6.86
C PRO A 271 34.82 5.16 -7.64
N ASP A 272 34.22 6.25 -8.10
CA ASP A 272 34.93 7.41 -8.62
C ASP A 272 35.85 8.00 -7.53
N ASN A 273 36.97 8.58 -7.96
CA ASN A 273 37.95 9.15 -7.05
C ASN A 273 37.32 10.25 -6.17
N ASP A 274 37.55 10.12 -4.88
CA ASP A 274 37.10 11.02 -3.81
C ASP A 274 35.58 11.15 -3.66
N TYR A 275 34.81 10.26 -4.27
CA TYR A 275 33.36 10.22 -4.10
C TYR A 275 32.94 9.72 -2.70
N VAL A 276 32.03 10.46 -2.08
CA VAL A 276 31.36 10.15 -0.82
C VAL A 276 29.85 10.18 -1.09
N GLY A 277 29.13 9.20 -0.56
CA GLY A 277 27.67 9.17 -0.66
C GLY A 277 27.11 7.84 -1.17
N ASN A 278 25.83 7.88 -1.50
CA ASN A 278 25.03 6.75 -1.96
C ASN A 278 25.19 6.54 -3.48
N ASP A 279 25.45 5.30 -3.88
CA ASP A 279 25.36 4.84 -5.27
C ASP A 279 24.58 3.52 -5.35
N TRP A 280 24.14 3.11 -6.53
CA TRP A 280 23.46 1.83 -6.69
C TRP A 280 23.50 1.31 -8.13
N PHE A 281 23.38 0.01 -8.28
CA PHE A 281 23.17 -0.63 -9.57
C PHE A 281 22.14 -1.76 -9.43
N ALA A 282 21.64 -2.30 -10.54
CA ALA A 282 20.67 -3.39 -10.50
C ALA A 282 21.19 -4.62 -11.25
N LEU A 283 21.07 -5.77 -10.60
CA LEU A 283 21.31 -7.08 -11.20
C LEU A 283 19.97 -7.68 -11.61
N ARG A 284 19.90 -8.22 -12.82
CA ARG A 284 18.76 -9.02 -13.27
C ARG A 284 19.20 -10.45 -13.48
N GLY A 285 18.45 -11.39 -12.89
CA GLY A 285 18.63 -12.82 -13.08
C GLY A 285 17.48 -13.40 -13.89
N SER A 286 17.80 -14.16 -14.93
CA SER A 286 16.84 -14.97 -15.68
C SER A 286 17.11 -16.46 -15.45
N ASP A 287 16.05 -17.23 -15.23
CA ASP A 287 16.10 -18.69 -15.09
C ASP A 287 16.25 -19.43 -16.44
N GLY A 288 16.10 -18.73 -17.57
CA GLY A 288 16.07 -19.34 -18.91
C GLY A 288 14.76 -20.08 -19.26
N HIS A 289 13.80 -20.11 -18.34
CA HIS A 289 12.47 -20.71 -18.45
C HIS A 289 11.33 -19.67 -18.44
N GLY A 290 11.67 -18.38 -18.42
CA GLY A 290 10.76 -17.25 -18.58
C GLY A 290 10.53 -16.45 -17.29
N GLY A 291 11.11 -16.87 -16.17
CA GLY A 291 11.16 -16.11 -14.94
C GLY A 291 12.35 -15.14 -14.93
N GLU A 292 12.10 -13.93 -14.43
CA GLU A 292 13.12 -12.93 -14.19
C GLU A 292 12.90 -12.27 -12.83
N ALA A 293 13.99 -11.86 -12.18
CA ALA A 293 13.95 -10.99 -11.01
C ALA A 293 15.05 -9.95 -11.07
N VAL A 294 14.79 -8.79 -10.47
CA VAL A 294 15.72 -7.67 -10.41
C VAL A 294 16.00 -7.33 -8.95
N ALA A 295 17.28 -7.35 -8.58
CA ALA A 295 17.76 -6.95 -7.26
C ALA A 295 18.56 -5.66 -7.36
N LYS A 296 18.25 -4.68 -6.51
CA LYS A 296 19.08 -3.47 -6.36
C LYS A 296 20.24 -3.75 -5.40
N VAL A 297 21.42 -3.31 -5.77
CA VAL A 297 22.61 -3.31 -4.92
C VAL A 297 22.90 -1.86 -4.55
N TYR A 298 22.60 -1.50 -3.30
CA TYR A 298 22.87 -0.18 -2.74
C TYR A 298 24.27 -0.15 -2.14
N LEU A 299 24.99 0.93 -2.41
CA LEU A 299 26.38 1.15 -2.04
C LEU A 299 26.51 2.47 -1.28
N TYR A 300 27.36 2.51 -0.26
CA TYR A 300 27.72 3.75 0.41
C TYR A 300 29.22 3.86 0.67
N MET A 301 29.80 4.96 0.22
CA MET A 301 31.21 5.31 0.44
C MET A 301 31.29 6.31 1.60
N ALA A 302 31.73 5.84 2.76
CA ALA A 302 31.86 6.65 3.95
C ALA A 302 33.12 7.54 3.91
N PRO A 303 33.04 8.81 4.37
CA PRO A 303 34.21 9.63 4.63
C PRO A 303 35.18 8.98 5.62
N ARG A 304 36.43 9.43 5.65
CA ARG A 304 37.38 9.01 6.69
C ARG A 304 37.11 9.73 8.01
N ALA A 305 37.40 9.07 9.13
CA ALA A 305 37.19 9.62 10.47
C ALA A 305 37.88 10.99 10.64
N GLU A 306 39.13 11.11 10.21
CA GLU A 306 39.91 12.35 10.28
C GLU A 306 39.36 13.47 9.37
N GLU A 307 38.74 13.12 8.25
CA GLU A 307 38.10 14.07 7.34
C GLU A 307 36.84 14.66 7.99
N LEU A 308 36.02 13.82 8.62
CA LEU A 308 34.83 14.25 9.36
C LEU A 308 35.16 15.22 10.49
N ILE A 309 36.18 14.91 11.30
CA ILE A 309 36.60 15.80 12.39
C ILE A 309 37.11 17.13 11.84
N SER A 310 37.95 17.10 10.81
CA SER A 310 38.51 18.31 10.20
C SER A 310 37.42 19.21 9.61
N GLU A 311 36.43 18.61 8.94
CA GLU A 311 35.29 19.31 8.36
C GLU A 311 34.40 19.93 9.44
N LEU A 312 34.10 19.18 10.51
CA LEU A 312 33.32 19.69 11.63
C LEU A 312 33.99 20.91 12.28
N ILE A 313 35.27 20.82 12.61
CA ILE A 313 36.02 21.93 13.23
C ILE A 313 36.08 23.15 12.31
N THR A 314 36.12 22.93 10.99
CA THR A 314 36.10 24.01 10.00
C THR A 314 34.75 24.73 9.98
N ASN A 315 33.65 23.97 10.06
CA ASN A 315 32.29 24.52 10.06
C ASN A 315 31.88 25.10 11.43
N GLN A 316 32.47 24.59 12.52
CA GLN A 316 32.16 24.97 13.91
C GLN A 316 33.42 25.48 14.64
N PRO A 317 34.05 26.58 14.18
CA PRO A 317 35.30 27.05 14.74
C PRO A 317 35.13 27.53 16.19
N ASN A 318 36.16 27.34 17.02
CA ASN A 318 36.19 27.73 18.44
C ASN A 318 35.17 27.02 19.34
N HIS A 319 34.86 25.75 19.07
CA HIS A 319 33.87 25.00 19.84
C HIS A 319 32.49 25.67 19.80
N ASN A 320 32.04 26.08 18.60
CA ASN A 320 30.74 26.71 18.46
C ASN A 320 29.62 25.72 18.82
N HIS A 321 28.79 26.14 19.77
CA HIS A 321 27.58 25.48 20.22
C HIS A 321 26.42 26.51 20.28
N PRO A 322 25.16 26.10 20.09
CA PRO A 322 24.70 24.76 19.76
C PRO A 322 24.96 24.44 18.28
N ARG A 323 25.18 23.16 18.01
CA ARG A 323 25.33 22.61 16.65
C ARG A 323 24.52 21.34 16.42
N ILE A 324 23.79 20.86 17.43
CA ILE A 324 22.90 19.69 17.34
C ILE A 324 21.45 20.19 17.21
N LEU A 325 20.78 19.81 16.11
CA LEU A 325 19.43 20.22 15.68
C LEU A 325 19.18 21.71 15.44
N ALA A 326 19.90 22.58 16.13
CA ALA A 326 19.66 24.01 16.15
C ALA A 326 20.98 24.77 16.21
N THR A 327 20.97 25.95 15.61
CA THR A 327 22.06 26.94 15.70
C THR A 327 21.68 28.10 16.63
N VAL A 328 22.60 29.04 16.87
CA VAL A 328 22.26 30.30 17.56
C VAL A 328 21.16 31.07 16.80
N ASP A 329 21.26 31.13 15.47
CA ASP A 329 20.31 31.82 14.60
C ASP A 329 18.89 31.24 14.71
N ASP A 330 18.76 29.93 14.94
CA ASP A 330 17.46 29.30 15.18
C ASP A 330 16.80 29.79 16.47
N PHE A 331 17.56 29.92 17.56
CA PHE A 331 17.03 30.44 18.81
C PHE A 331 16.69 31.94 18.71
N ASP A 332 17.48 32.73 17.99
CA ASP A 332 17.17 34.14 17.69
C ASP A 332 15.89 34.28 16.86
N ARG A 333 15.70 33.40 15.87
CA ARG A 333 14.46 33.31 15.10
C ARG A 333 13.26 32.93 15.97
N ILE A 334 13.40 31.91 16.82
CA ILE A 334 12.33 31.48 17.74
C ILE A 334 11.93 32.62 18.69
N GLN A 335 12.91 33.37 19.21
CA GLN A 335 12.63 34.54 20.04
C GLN A 335 11.84 35.61 19.27
N SER A 336 12.26 35.89 18.03
CA SER A 336 11.55 36.81 17.15
C SER A 336 10.12 36.35 16.84
N LEU A 337 9.91 35.04 16.68
CA LEU A 337 8.59 34.44 16.47
C LEU A 337 7.72 34.53 17.72
N LEU A 338 8.28 34.39 18.92
CA LEU A 338 7.52 34.56 20.16
C LEU A 338 6.98 35.97 20.34
N ASP A 339 7.70 36.98 19.84
CA ASP A 339 7.23 38.36 19.90
C ASP A 339 6.11 38.64 18.89
N ASN A 340 6.01 37.87 17.79
CA ASN A 340 5.21 38.25 16.62
C ASN A 340 4.20 37.20 16.10
N ASP A 341 4.33 35.92 16.44
CA ASP A 341 3.46 34.83 15.97
C ASP A 341 2.66 34.20 17.14
N ILE A 342 1.35 34.44 17.13
CA ILE A 342 0.43 33.94 18.16
C ILE A 342 0.41 32.40 18.27
N ARG A 343 0.69 31.67 17.18
CA ARG A 343 0.74 30.19 17.21
C ARG A 343 1.95 29.73 17.99
N VAL A 344 3.12 30.34 17.73
CA VAL A 344 4.35 30.02 18.45
C VAL A 344 4.21 30.37 19.92
N GLN A 345 3.57 31.48 20.27
CA GLN A 345 3.24 31.81 21.67
C GLN A 345 2.41 30.71 22.35
N GLN A 346 1.37 30.21 21.68
CA GLN A 346 0.50 29.15 22.20
C GLN A 346 1.23 27.80 22.32
N TRP A 347 2.01 27.42 21.31
CA TRP A 347 2.82 26.20 21.33
C TRP A 347 3.88 26.26 22.42
N PHE A 348 4.58 27.39 22.54
CA PHE A 348 5.59 27.59 23.55
C PHE A 348 5.00 27.54 24.97
N ALA A 349 3.80 28.07 25.20
CA ALA A 349 3.14 27.95 26.49
C ALA A 349 2.92 26.47 26.90
N LYS A 350 2.56 25.59 25.95
CA LYS A 350 2.42 24.13 26.21
C LYS A 350 3.77 23.46 26.46
N VAL A 351 4.81 23.83 25.71
CA VAL A 351 6.17 23.33 25.92
C VAL A 351 6.70 23.75 27.29
N LYS A 352 6.54 25.02 27.64
CA LYS A 352 6.91 25.59 28.94
C LYS A 352 6.14 24.93 30.09
N GLN A 353 4.85 24.64 29.93
CA GLN A 353 4.07 23.90 30.94
C GLN A 353 4.66 22.52 31.26
N THR A 354 5.20 21.83 30.24
CA THR A 354 5.88 20.55 30.44
C THR A 354 7.18 20.74 31.24
N ALA A 355 7.97 21.77 30.92
CA ALA A 355 9.17 22.13 31.68
C ALA A 355 8.86 22.57 33.13
N ASP A 356 7.79 23.34 33.34
CA ASP A 356 7.32 23.78 34.66
C ASP A 356 6.96 22.59 35.55
N THR A 357 6.39 21.53 34.96
CA THR A 357 6.07 20.29 35.69
C THR A 357 7.34 19.62 36.22
N ALA A 358 8.44 19.63 35.45
CA ALA A 358 9.71 19.03 35.86
C ALA A 358 10.41 19.81 36.99
N LEU A 359 10.19 21.13 37.11
CA LEU A 359 10.76 21.95 38.21
C LEU A 359 10.32 21.45 39.60
N GLY A 360 9.10 20.91 39.72
CA GLY A 360 8.55 20.40 40.97
C GLY A 360 8.83 18.93 41.27
N GLN A 361 9.58 18.24 40.40
CA GLN A 361 9.86 16.80 40.51
C GLN A 361 11.32 16.54 40.86
N GLU A 362 11.56 15.51 41.68
CA GLU A 362 12.90 14.95 41.90
C GLU A 362 13.54 14.50 40.57
N PRO A 363 14.88 14.47 40.46
CA PRO A 363 15.58 13.95 39.29
C PRO A 363 15.15 12.51 38.98
N ALA A 364 15.07 12.16 37.69
CA ALA A 364 14.53 10.86 37.32
C ALA A 364 15.43 9.72 37.84
N PRO A 365 14.90 8.72 38.57
CA PRO A 365 15.72 7.69 39.20
C PRO A 365 16.23 6.65 38.19
N TYR A 366 17.39 6.05 38.46
CA TYR A 366 17.84 4.85 37.74
C TYR A 366 16.92 3.68 38.10
N GLN A 367 16.05 3.30 37.18
CA GLN A 367 15.07 2.24 37.41
C GLN A 367 14.77 1.49 36.11
N LYS A 368 14.71 0.16 36.21
CA LYS A 368 14.22 -0.76 35.17
C LYS A 368 12.89 -1.39 35.59
N PRO A 369 11.72 -0.77 35.30
CA PRO A 369 10.43 -1.24 35.82
C PRO A 369 10.06 -2.66 35.40
N ASP A 370 10.48 -3.08 34.20
CA ASP A 370 10.25 -4.41 33.61
C ASP A 370 11.47 -5.34 33.74
N GLY A 371 12.52 -4.91 34.45
CA GLY A 371 13.78 -5.63 34.60
C GLY A 371 14.77 -5.48 33.44
N LEU A 372 14.40 -4.79 32.35
CA LEU A 372 15.24 -4.63 31.17
C LEU A 372 15.44 -3.15 30.78
N ARG A 373 14.35 -2.41 30.59
CA ARG A 373 14.32 -1.07 29.98
C ARG A 373 14.38 0.02 31.03
N LEU A 374 15.24 1.02 30.83
CA LEU A 374 15.35 2.20 31.68
C LEU A 374 14.18 3.17 31.48
N ASN A 375 13.89 3.96 32.52
CA ASN A 375 12.93 5.05 32.43
C ASN A 375 13.48 6.21 31.56
N MET A 376 12.75 6.61 30.52
CA MET A 376 13.13 7.67 29.58
C MET A 376 12.76 9.10 30.01
N THR A 377 12.38 9.31 31.28
CA THR A 377 11.98 10.64 31.80
C THR A 377 13.15 11.64 31.79
N ALA A 378 14.35 11.25 32.22
CA ALA A 378 15.52 12.13 32.26
C ALA A 378 15.87 12.77 30.91
N PRO A 379 16.09 12.00 29.81
CA PRO A 379 16.44 12.60 28.53
C PRO A 379 15.35 13.54 27.99
N SER A 380 14.08 13.22 28.22
CA SER A 380 12.97 14.14 27.87
C SER A 380 13.02 15.43 28.70
N ASN A 381 13.22 15.34 30.02
CA ASN A 381 13.30 16.53 30.88
C ASN A 381 14.46 17.44 30.46
N ILE A 382 15.65 16.87 30.19
CA ILE A 382 16.82 17.64 29.77
C ILE A 382 16.51 18.45 28.50
N ALA A 383 15.95 17.83 27.46
CA ALA A 383 15.64 18.51 26.21
C ALA A 383 14.62 19.66 26.39
N TYR A 384 13.55 19.45 27.16
CA TYR A 384 12.53 20.47 27.41
C TYR A 384 13.08 21.64 28.25
N LEU A 385 13.81 21.33 29.33
CA LEU A 385 14.38 22.35 30.20
C LEU A 385 15.46 23.18 29.49
N ALA A 386 16.32 22.52 28.71
CA ALA A 386 17.35 23.20 27.92
C ALA A 386 16.72 24.10 26.85
N PHE A 387 15.70 23.62 26.13
CA PHE A 387 14.96 24.43 25.15
C PHE A 387 14.36 25.69 25.79
N VAL A 388 13.61 25.52 26.89
CA VAL A 388 12.92 26.63 27.55
C VAL A 388 13.93 27.62 28.14
N PHE A 389 15.04 27.14 28.70
CA PHE A 389 16.11 28.03 29.15
C PHE A 389 16.69 28.83 28.00
N ARG A 390 17.01 28.19 26.86
CA ARG A 390 17.60 28.87 25.70
C ARG A 390 16.70 29.93 25.10
N VAL A 391 15.39 29.71 25.16
CA VAL A 391 14.41 30.69 24.71
C VAL A 391 14.18 31.80 25.74
N THR A 392 14.17 31.52 27.05
CA THR A 392 13.72 32.50 28.06
C THR A 392 14.84 33.19 28.83
N GLY A 393 16.00 32.55 28.94
CA GLY A 393 17.07 32.92 29.88
C GLY A 393 16.70 32.73 31.36
N GLU A 394 15.58 32.08 31.69
CA GLU A 394 15.13 31.90 33.06
C GLU A 394 15.97 30.84 33.80
N GLN A 395 16.79 31.30 34.76
CA GLN A 395 17.79 30.49 35.47
C GLN A 395 17.25 29.19 36.09
N GLN A 396 15.99 29.17 36.55
CA GLN A 396 15.38 27.98 37.16
C GLN A 396 15.38 26.75 36.24
N TYR A 397 15.27 26.95 34.92
CA TYR A 397 15.32 25.84 33.97
C TYR A 397 16.75 25.34 33.74
N LEU A 398 17.74 26.23 33.72
CA LEU A 398 19.16 25.85 33.66
C LEU A 398 19.57 25.05 34.90
N ASP A 399 19.21 25.52 36.10
CA ASP A 399 19.52 24.85 37.36
C ASP A 399 18.89 23.44 37.39
N ARG A 400 17.63 23.32 36.95
CA ARG A 400 16.93 22.03 36.90
C ARG A 400 17.45 21.10 35.80
N ALA A 401 17.84 21.64 34.64
CA ALA A 401 18.45 20.88 33.55
C ALA A 401 19.80 20.30 33.99
N TRP A 402 20.62 21.12 34.66
CA TRP A 402 21.88 20.66 35.24
C TRP A 402 21.66 19.52 36.23
N LEU A 403 20.61 19.59 37.06
CA LEU A 403 20.33 18.53 38.02
C LEU A 403 20.00 17.19 37.34
N GLU A 404 19.25 17.17 36.23
CA GLU A 404 19.08 15.93 35.44
C GLU A 404 20.41 15.48 34.82
N LEU A 405 21.15 16.39 34.19
CA LEU A 405 22.42 16.09 33.52
C LEU A 405 23.42 15.47 34.49
N GLN A 406 23.59 16.08 35.66
CA GLN A 406 24.43 15.57 36.73
C GLN A 406 23.96 14.17 37.17
N ASN A 407 22.66 13.99 37.36
CA ASN A 407 22.10 12.73 37.82
C ASN A 407 22.37 11.58 36.85
N VAL A 408 22.18 11.76 35.54
CA VAL A 408 22.44 10.70 34.56
C VAL A 408 23.94 10.53 34.22
N SER A 409 24.75 11.56 34.45
CA SER A 409 26.19 11.54 34.12
C SER A 409 27.05 10.94 35.23
N THR A 410 26.60 10.96 36.49
CA THR A 410 27.36 10.49 37.66
C THR A 410 26.99 9.06 38.09
N ASP A 411 27.50 8.60 39.23
CA ASP A 411 27.26 7.25 39.79
C ASP A 411 25.81 6.96 40.17
N ASN A 412 24.93 7.98 40.18
CA ASN A 412 23.49 7.78 40.34
C ASN A 412 22.91 6.94 39.18
N TYR A 413 23.54 6.99 38.01
CA TYR A 413 23.29 6.11 36.88
C TYR A 413 24.59 5.34 36.60
N PRO A 414 24.74 4.08 37.04
CA PRO A 414 25.99 3.33 36.82
C PRO A 414 26.27 3.11 35.32
N ASP A 415 25.23 3.01 34.51
CA ASP A 415 25.27 2.87 33.06
C ASP A 415 24.02 3.54 32.43
N TRP A 416 23.95 3.51 31.09
CA TRP A 416 22.77 3.93 30.33
C TRP A 416 22.04 2.73 29.70
N GLY A 417 22.10 1.55 30.33
CA GLY A 417 21.36 0.36 29.90
C GLY A 417 21.84 -0.30 28.60
N PRO A 418 23.14 -0.64 28.43
CA PRO A 418 23.68 -1.17 27.18
C PRO A 418 23.09 -2.53 26.73
N GLU A 419 22.41 -3.25 27.62
CA GLU A 419 21.69 -4.49 27.30
C GLU A 419 20.48 -4.25 26.37
N HIS A 420 19.77 -3.14 26.59
CA HIS A 420 18.69 -2.65 25.73
C HIS A 420 19.14 -1.36 25.08
N PHE A 421 19.88 -1.46 23.97
CA PHE A 421 20.66 -0.36 23.42
C PHE A 421 19.85 0.88 23.01
N LEU A 422 18.53 0.75 22.79
CA LEU A 422 17.64 1.90 22.62
C LEU A 422 17.70 2.87 23.81
N ASP A 423 17.86 2.35 25.03
CA ASP A 423 18.01 3.15 26.25
C ASP A 423 19.31 3.95 26.20
N THR A 424 20.41 3.28 25.86
CA THR A 424 21.74 3.91 25.75
C THR A 424 21.72 5.04 24.73
N ALA A 425 21.14 4.79 23.56
CA ALA A 425 21.05 5.79 22.50
C ALA A 425 20.15 6.97 22.89
N THR A 426 18.97 6.70 23.47
CA THR A 426 18.01 7.75 23.84
C THR A 426 18.53 8.62 24.98
N ILE A 427 19.21 8.03 25.98
CA ILE A 427 19.86 8.80 27.04
C ILE A 427 21.03 9.61 26.47
N THR A 428 21.86 9.01 25.60
CA THR A 428 22.96 9.73 24.93
C THR A 428 22.43 10.94 24.17
N GLN A 429 21.33 10.81 23.43
CA GLN A 429 20.70 11.92 22.72
C GLN A 429 20.28 13.06 23.67
N GLY A 430 19.54 12.74 24.74
CA GLY A 430 19.05 13.76 25.67
C GLY A 430 20.20 14.49 26.37
N VAL A 431 21.24 13.75 26.75
CA VAL A 431 22.46 14.31 27.36
C VAL A 431 23.24 15.17 26.37
N ALA A 432 23.37 14.72 25.11
CA ALA A 432 24.00 15.48 24.04
C ALA A 432 23.28 16.81 23.77
N LEU A 433 21.95 16.81 23.72
CA LEU A 433 21.16 18.04 23.59
C LEU A 433 21.37 18.98 24.79
N GLY A 434 21.39 18.46 26.01
CA GLY A 434 21.66 19.27 27.20
C GLY A 434 23.08 19.86 27.21
N TYR A 435 24.08 19.07 26.82
CA TYR A 435 25.47 19.52 26.68
C TYR A 435 25.60 20.63 25.63
N ASP A 436 25.10 20.37 24.43
CA ASP A 436 25.22 21.26 23.27
C ASP A 436 24.42 22.55 23.45
N TRP A 437 23.17 22.46 23.92
CA TRP A 437 22.32 23.63 24.07
C TRP A 437 22.66 24.46 25.30
N LEU A 438 23.32 23.90 26.32
CA LEU A 438 23.70 24.65 27.53
C LEU A 438 25.21 24.94 27.61
N TYR A 439 25.97 24.64 26.56
CA TYR A 439 27.44 24.67 26.57
C TYR A 439 28.02 25.96 27.17
N ASP A 440 27.58 27.12 26.66
CA ASP A 440 28.05 28.45 27.10
C ASP A 440 27.62 28.85 28.53
N TYR A 441 26.70 28.09 29.13
CA TYR A 441 26.09 28.39 30.42
C TYR A 441 26.51 27.42 31.52
N LEU A 442 27.17 26.32 31.15
CA LEU A 442 27.76 25.37 32.08
C LEU A 442 29.22 25.76 32.36
N SER A 443 29.67 25.51 33.58
CA SER A 443 31.08 25.65 33.93
C SER A 443 31.91 24.53 33.30
N SER A 444 33.22 24.75 33.16
CA SER A 444 34.14 23.74 32.60
C SER A 444 34.09 22.40 33.36
N GLU A 445 33.92 22.42 34.68
CA GLU A 445 33.76 21.19 35.48
C GLU A 445 32.46 20.44 35.15
N GLN A 446 31.36 21.18 34.94
CA GLN A 446 30.08 20.60 34.55
C GLN A 446 30.15 20.01 33.14
N LEU A 447 30.81 20.69 32.20
CA LEU A 447 31.06 20.20 30.86
C LEU A 447 31.90 18.92 30.88
N ASP A 448 32.99 18.88 31.66
CA ASP A 448 33.85 17.71 31.80
C ASP A 448 33.09 16.48 32.31
N ILE A 449 32.19 16.65 33.30
CA ILE A 449 31.34 15.57 33.82
C ILE A 449 30.45 14.98 32.73
N VAL A 450 29.79 15.83 31.95
CA VAL A 450 28.84 15.40 30.93
C VAL A 450 29.59 14.80 29.72
N ARG A 451 30.67 15.43 29.26
CA ARG A 451 31.52 14.94 28.17
C ARG A 451 32.06 13.54 28.49
N HIS A 452 32.59 13.34 29.70
CA HIS A 452 33.07 12.03 30.14
C HIS A 452 31.95 10.97 30.14
N ALA A 453 30.74 11.32 30.59
CA ALA A 453 29.61 10.39 30.57
C ALA A 453 29.18 10.00 29.16
N ILE A 454 29.11 10.96 28.21
CA ILE A 454 28.83 10.68 26.79
C ILE A 454 29.82 9.67 26.24
N VAL A 455 31.12 9.85 26.51
CA VAL A 455 32.19 8.96 26.05
C VAL A 455 32.08 7.57 26.67
N GLU A 456 32.02 7.45 28.00
CA GLU A 456 32.08 6.16 28.70
C GLU A 456 30.78 5.35 28.60
N LYS A 457 29.64 6.02 28.82
CA LYS A 457 28.32 5.35 28.93
C LYS A 457 27.60 5.26 27.58
N GLY A 458 27.94 6.10 26.61
CA GLY A 458 27.39 6.08 25.26
C GLY A 458 28.38 5.54 24.22
N LEU A 459 29.36 6.35 23.82
CA LEU A 459 30.20 6.10 22.64
C LEU A 459 31.02 4.81 22.74
N LYS A 460 31.68 4.56 23.89
CA LYS A 460 32.47 3.34 24.10
C LYS A 460 31.63 2.06 24.08
N GLN A 461 30.33 2.14 24.39
CA GLN A 461 29.42 1.00 24.29
C GLN A 461 29.05 0.70 22.82
N ALA A 462 28.94 1.73 21.98
CA ALA A 462 28.63 1.59 20.54
C ALA A 462 29.85 1.16 19.70
N LEU A 463 31.04 1.63 20.03
CA LEU A 463 32.26 1.44 19.23
C LEU A 463 32.53 -0.03 18.80
N PRO A 464 32.50 -1.03 19.70
CA PRO A 464 32.71 -2.43 19.29
C PRO A 464 31.58 -2.97 18.40
N LEU A 465 30.36 -2.46 18.53
CA LEU A 465 29.22 -2.87 17.70
C LEU A 465 29.40 -2.40 16.26
N TYR A 466 29.86 -1.16 16.05
CA TYR A 466 30.18 -0.65 14.72
C TYR A 466 31.39 -1.35 14.09
N ALA A 467 32.43 -1.62 14.88
CA ALA A 467 33.62 -2.33 14.39
C ALA A 467 33.28 -3.75 13.89
N GLY A 468 32.36 -4.45 14.57
CA GLY A 468 31.90 -5.78 14.17
C GLY A 468 30.69 -5.80 13.24
N MET A 469 30.01 -4.67 13.05
CA MET A 469 28.68 -4.57 12.46
C MET A 469 27.73 -5.67 13.00
N THR A 470 27.59 -5.71 14.34
CA THR A 470 26.78 -6.69 15.07
C THR A 470 25.51 -6.08 15.67
N TYR A 471 24.59 -6.94 16.14
CA TYR A 471 23.35 -6.53 16.79
C TYR A 471 22.49 -5.60 15.90
N TRP A 472 22.14 -4.40 16.38
CA TRP A 472 21.25 -3.47 15.68
C TRP A 472 21.87 -2.74 14.49
N THR A 473 23.21 -2.78 14.34
CA THR A 473 23.93 -2.01 13.30
C THR A 473 23.62 -2.46 11.86
N LYS A 474 23.01 -3.64 11.69
CA LYS A 474 22.55 -4.16 10.38
C LYS A 474 21.04 -4.30 10.28
N ASN A 475 20.29 -3.89 11.29
CA ASN A 475 18.84 -4.00 11.27
C ASN A 475 18.26 -3.06 10.19
N ASN A 476 17.18 -3.49 9.56
CA ASN A 476 16.40 -2.73 8.58
C ASN A 476 15.08 -2.21 9.18
N ASN A 477 15.13 -1.78 10.44
CA ASN A 477 13.99 -1.35 11.24
C ASN A 477 14.36 -0.16 12.14
N ASN A 478 13.40 0.31 12.95
CA ASN A 478 13.55 1.47 13.83
C ASN A 478 14.79 1.40 14.76
N TRP A 479 15.24 0.23 15.19
CA TRP A 479 16.42 0.13 16.07
C TRP A 479 17.66 0.73 15.45
N ASN A 480 17.84 0.58 14.13
CA ASN A 480 18.98 1.15 13.45
C ASN A 480 18.97 2.69 13.55
N PHE A 481 17.82 3.33 13.32
CA PHE A 481 17.71 4.79 13.39
C PHE A 481 17.88 5.33 14.79
N VAL A 482 17.15 4.77 15.76
CA VAL A 482 17.18 5.24 17.14
C VAL A 482 18.59 5.15 17.70
N CYS A 483 19.26 4.01 17.49
CA CYS A 483 20.62 3.79 17.96
C CYS A 483 21.65 4.68 17.24
N ASN A 484 21.63 4.75 15.91
CA ASN A 484 22.58 5.59 15.17
C ASN A 484 22.37 7.08 15.51
N ALA A 485 21.14 7.57 15.56
CA ALA A 485 20.84 8.97 15.84
C ALA A 485 21.38 9.42 17.20
N GLY A 486 21.03 8.70 18.28
CA GLY A 486 21.48 9.08 19.61
C GLY A 486 23.00 9.04 19.77
N ILE A 487 23.66 8.05 19.17
CA ILE A 487 25.12 7.91 19.24
C ILE A 487 25.84 8.92 18.35
N ILE A 488 25.32 9.23 17.16
CA ILE A 488 25.85 10.29 16.29
C ILE A 488 25.74 11.64 16.97
N MET A 489 24.58 11.97 17.55
CA MET A 489 24.39 13.23 18.28
C MET A 489 25.35 13.32 19.49
N GLY A 490 25.55 12.22 20.21
CA GLY A 490 26.59 12.14 21.25
C GLY A 490 28.00 12.42 20.72
N ALA A 491 28.36 11.83 19.57
CA ALA A 491 29.66 12.08 18.96
C ALA A 491 29.82 13.54 18.50
N LEU A 492 28.80 14.11 17.84
CA LEU A 492 28.78 15.52 17.41
C LEU A 492 28.90 16.48 18.59
N ALA A 493 28.34 16.16 19.75
CA ALA A 493 28.44 17.00 20.94
C ALA A 493 29.89 17.21 21.37
N VAL A 494 30.74 16.18 21.25
CA VAL A 494 32.08 16.15 21.85
C VAL A 494 33.22 16.06 20.83
N ALA A 495 32.92 16.05 19.53
CA ALA A 495 33.85 15.65 18.46
C ALA A 495 35.10 16.53 18.30
N ASP A 496 35.02 17.79 18.68
CA ASP A 496 36.13 18.76 18.68
C ASP A 496 37.00 18.69 19.94
N GLU A 497 36.61 17.90 20.93
CA GLU A 497 37.36 17.64 22.16
C GLU A 497 37.79 16.17 22.30
N GLU A 498 37.05 15.25 21.67
CA GLU A 498 37.23 13.79 21.72
C GLU A 498 37.34 13.19 20.30
N GLU A 499 38.24 13.77 19.50
CA GLU A 499 38.37 13.56 18.05
C GLU A 499 38.43 12.10 17.60
N GLU A 500 39.27 11.28 18.24
CA GLU A 500 39.54 9.90 17.80
C GLU A 500 38.29 9.00 17.90
N ILE A 501 37.64 9.01 19.07
CA ILE A 501 36.45 8.19 19.29
C ILE A 501 35.26 8.74 18.51
N ALA A 502 35.07 10.06 18.48
CA ALA A 502 33.95 10.66 17.76
C ALA A 502 34.06 10.39 16.25
N GLY A 503 35.24 10.54 15.65
CA GLY A 503 35.46 10.25 14.23
C GLY A 503 35.20 8.79 13.88
N ALA A 504 35.68 7.85 14.72
CA ALA A 504 35.42 6.43 14.53
C ALA A 504 33.93 6.07 14.65
N ILE A 505 33.22 6.69 15.60
CA ILE A 505 31.78 6.52 15.76
C ILE A 505 31.03 7.05 14.55
N LEU A 506 31.29 8.28 14.10
CA LEU A 506 30.60 8.87 12.96
C LEU A 506 30.77 8.02 11.70
N GLN A 507 32.01 7.61 11.40
CA GLN A 507 32.28 6.76 10.25
C GLN A 507 31.55 5.40 10.34
N GLY A 508 31.57 4.74 11.51
CA GLY A 508 30.88 3.48 11.74
C GLY A 508 29.35 3.61 11.63
N ALA A 509 28.80 4.67 12.23
CA ALA A 509 27.37 4.95 12.23
C ALA A 509 26.85 5.27 10.82
N PHE A 510 27.60 6.02 10.01
CA PHE A 510 27.21 6.34 8.63
C PHE A 510 27.08 5.09 7.75
N LYS A 511 27.95 4.10 7.99
CA LYS A 511 27.85 2.77 7.34
C LYS A 511 26.66 1.97 7.87
N SER A 512 26.43 1.97 9.17
CA SER A 512 25.32 1.27 9.83
C SER A 512 23.95 1.82 9.37
N LEU A 513 23.82 3.14 9.22
CA LEU A 513 22.58 3.83 8.85
C LEU A 513 21.99 3.35 7.50
N GLN A 514 22.84 2.87 6.60
CA GLN A 514 22.43 2.44 5.27
C GLN A 514 21.43 1.29 5.31
N HIS A 515 21.54 0.41 6.32
CA HIS A 515 20.63 -0.72 6.51
C HIS A 515 19.24 -0.25 6.95
N GLY A 516 19.16 0.73 7.85
CA GLY A 516 17.91 1.35 8.26
C GLY A 516 17.23 2.06 7.10
N LEU A 517 17.96 2.89 6.33
CA LEU A 517 17.41 3.70 5.23
C LEU A 517 16.62 2.87 4.21
N ARG A 518 17.00 1.61 4.01
CA ARG A 518 16.29 0.71 3.10
C ARG A 518 14.86 0.40 3.53
N GLN A 519 14.42 0.71 4.75
CA GLN A 519 13.06 0.40 5.20
C GLN A 519 11.95 1.23 4.55
N TYR A 520 12.31 2.34 3.89
CA TYR A 520 11.36 3.26 3.25
C TYR A 520 11.26 3.05 1.74
N ALA A 521 12.23 2.38 1.11
CA ALA A 521 12.23 2.18 -0.33
C ALA A 521 11.14 1.16 -0.77
N PRO A 522 10.50 1.35 -1.93
CA PRO A 522 10.71 2.43 -2.88
C PRO A 522 9.79 3.64 -2.67
N ASP A 523 8.72 3.53 -1.86
CA ASP A 523 7.58 4.44 -1.90
C ASP A 523 7.38 5.29 -0.64
N GLY A 524 8.34 5.29 0.27
CA GLY A 524 8.30 6.04 1.51
C GLY A 524 7.55 5.36 2.65
N SER A 525 6.83 4.27 2.41
CA SER A 525 6.12 3.57 3.49
C SER A 525 7.09 2.77 4.37
N ALA A 526 6.89 2.83 5.69
CA ALA A 526 7.70 2.05 6.64
C ALA A 526 7.23 0.60 6.69
N ILE A 527 8.18 -0.35 6.72
CA ILE A 527 7.86 -1.78 6.78
C ILE A 527 7.04 -2.17 8.03
N GLU A 528 7.25 -1.43 9.12
CA GLU A 528 6.70 -1.70 10.47
C GLU A 528 5.33 -1.05 10.72
N GLY A 529 4.73 -0.43 9.70
CA GLY A 529 3.44 0.24 9.81
C GLY A 529 3.52 1.71 10.26
N PRO A 530 2.36 2.40 10.35
CA PRO A 530 2.33 3.87 10.48
C PRO A 530 2.85 4.42 11.81
N ALA A 531 2.67 3.68 12.91
CA ALA A 531 3.14 4.12 14.23
C ALA A 531 4.67 4.11 14.33
N TYR A 532 5.28 3.03 13.83
CA TYR A 532 6.73 2.87 13.84
C TYR A 532 7.42 3.69 12.75
N TRP A 533 6.70 4.11 11.71
CA TRP A 533 7.15 5.22 10.87
C TRP A 533 7.40 6.46 11.72
N SER A 534 6.44 6.91 12.54
CA SER A 534 6.62 8.12 13.34
C SER A 534 7.80 7.98 14.29
N TYR A 535 7.86 6.87 15.03
CA TYR A 535 8.90 6.64 16.02
C TYR A 535 10.29 6.57 15.38
N GLY A 536 10.49 5.74 14.36
CA GLY A 536 11.81 5.63 13.70
C GLY A 536 12.21 6.92 12.96
N THR A 537 11.26 7.59 12.31
CA THR A 537 11.53 8.77 11.49
C THR A 537 11.81 10.00 12.35
N ASP A 538 11.30 10.09 13.58
CA ASP A 538 11.70 11.14 14.53
C ASP A 538 13.23 11.18 14.69
N TYR A 539 13.82 10.02 14.99
CA TYR A 539 15.26 9.90 15.19
C TYR A 539 16.05 10.08 13.91
N LEU A 540 15.52 9.64 12.77
CA LEU A 540 16.14 9.95 11.48
C LEU A 540 16.20 11.45 11.23
N VAL A 541 15.10 12.18 11.39
CA VAL A 541 15.09 13.64 11.20
C VAL A 541 15.97 14.34 12.23
N TYR A 542 16.00 13.88 13.48
CA TYR A 542 16.94 14.43 14.46
C TYR A 542 18.40 14.27 14.02
N LEU A 543 18.76 13.11 13.47
CA LEU A 543 20.08 12.87 12.91
C LEU A 543 20.33 13.80 11.72
N LEU A 544 19.43 13.85 10.73
CA LEU A 544 19.60 14.64 9.50
C LEU A 544 19.77 16.12 9.82
N SER A 545 18.87 16.68 10.63
CA SER A 545 18.93 18.06 11.07
C SER A 545 20.22 18.36 11.84
N SER A 546 20.72 17.43 12.67
CA SER A 546 22.00 17.61 13.38
C SER A 546 23.21 17.58 12.46
N LEU A 547 23.19 16.75 11.40
CA LEU A 547 24.25 16.74 10.40
C LEU A 547 24.26 18.02 9.58
N GLU A 548 23.09 18.51 9.18
CA GLU A 548 22.94 19.78 8.46
C GLU A 548 23.44 20.97 9.29
N THR A 549 23.09 21.05 10.57
CA THR A 549 23.57 22.15 11.42
C THR A 549 25.06 22.04 11.73
N ALA A 550 25.60 20.81 11.87
CA ALA A 550 27.01 20.59 12.18
C ALA A 550 27.94 20.75 10.96
N PHE A 551 27.54 20.23 9.80
CA PHE A 551 28.37 20.13 8.58
C PHE A 551 27.89 21.00 7.41
N GLY A 552 26.64 21.48 7.43
CA GLY A 552 26.02 22.14 6.28
C GLY A 552 25.42 21.17 5.25
N HIS A 553 25.51 19.86 5.48
CA HIS A 553 24.89 18.82 4.66
C HIS A 553 24.70 17.50 5.44
N ASP A 554 23.93 16.57 4.88
CA ASP A 554 23.57 15.30 5.51
C ASP A 554 24.23 14.06 4.87
N PHE A 555 25.28 14.25 4.06
CA PHE A 555 25.99 13.18 3.34
C PHE A 555 25.12 12.38 2.36
N GLY A 556 23.99 12.95 1.92
CA GLY A 556 23.08 12.34 0.95
C GLY A 556 22.12 11.31 1.57
N PHE A 557 21.92 11.35 2.89
CA PHE A 557 21.01 10.43 3.59
C PHE A 557 19.53 10.77 3.33
N SER A 558 19.15 12.04 3.28
CA SER A 558 17.79 12.47 2.89
C SER A 558 17.46 12.16 1.43
N ALA A 559 18.48 12.02 0.58
CA ALA A 559 18.34 11.64 -0.82
C ALA A 559 18.31 10.11 -1.05
N ALA A 560 18.43 9.30 0.01
CA ALA A 560 18.38 7.85 -0.12
C ALA A 560 17.01 7.36 -0.62
N ASP A 561 17.01 6.28 -1.41
CA ASP A 561 15.79 5.71 -2.02
C ASP A 561 14.65 5.53 -1.00
N GLY A 562 13.45 6.01 -1.36
CA GLY A 562 12.27 6.06 -0.48
C GLY A 562 12.20 7.24 0.50
N ILE A 563 13.32 7.83 0.94
CA ILE A 563 13.29 8.94 1.92
C ILE A 563 12.58 10.18 1.39
N PRO A 564 12.82 10.66 0.14
CA PRO A 564 12.12 11.82 -0.38
C PRO A 564 10.58 11.67 -0.42
N ALA A 565 10.08 10.43 -0.54
CA ALA A 565 8.66 10.11 -0.56
C ALA A 565 8.08 9.77 0.83
N THR A 566 8.92 9.60 1.86
CA THR A 566 8.48 9.24 3.20
C THR A 566 7.46 10.20 3.86
N PRO A 567 7.46 11.53 3.63
CA PRO A 567 6.42 12.39 4.20
C PRO A 567 5.00 12.10 3.65
N ASP A 568 4.87 11.45 2.49
CA ASP A 568 3.58 11.04 1.95
C ASP A 568 2.91 9.96 2.80
N TYR A 569 3.67 9.15 3.53
CA TYR A 569 3.12 8.03 4.28
C TYR A 569 2.13 8.44 5.38
N PRO A 570 2.50 9.25 6.40
CA PRO A 570 1.54 9.72 7.39
C PRO A 570 0.42 10.58 6.78
N LEU A 571 0.72 11.28 5.68
CA LEU A 571 -0.23 12.15 4.97
C LEU A 571 -1.40 11.34 4.41
N TYR A 572 -1.12 10.30 3.62
CA TYR A 572 -2.15 9.52 2.95
C TYR A 572 -2.69 8.35 3.76
N ILE A 573 -1.94 7.80 4.73
CA ILE A 573 -2.41 6.70 5.58
C ILE A 573 -3.39 7.16 6.67
N THR A 574 -3.47 8.47 6.89
CA THR A 574 -4.31 9.09 7.92
C THR A 574 -5.66 9.55 7.36
N GLY A 575 -6.72 9.04 7.96
CA GLY A 575 -8.10 9.45 7.73
C GLY A 575 -8.58 10.51 8.73
N PRO A 576 -9.83 10.99 8.59
CA PRO A 576 -10.40 12.03 9.45
C PRO A 576 -10.60 11.57 10.91
N GLN A 577 -10.65 10.26 11.19
CA GLN A 577 -10.76 9.74 12.56
C GLN A 577 -9.46 9.10 13.09
N GLY A 578 -8.35 9.21 12.35
CA GLY A 578 -7.06 8.63 12.72
C GLY A 578 -6.45 7.79 11.59
N PRO A 579 -5.25 7.21 11.81
CA PRO A 579 -4.59 6.37 10.82
C PRO A 579 -5.35 5.07 10.56
N PHE A 580 -5.08 4.46 9.40
CA PHE A 580 -5.27 3.02 9.24
C PHE A 580 -4.22 2.29 10.09
N ASN A 581 -4.60 1.96 11.32
CA ASN A 581 -3.71 1.53 12.41
C ASN A 581 -3.39 0.03 12.40
N TYR A 582 -3.13 -0.54 11.22
CA TYR A 582 -2.66 -1.92 11.08
C TYR A 582 -1.27 -2.10 11.72
N SER A 583 -0.85 -3.36 11.90
CA SER A 583 0.34 -3.72 12.69
C SER A 583 0.19 -3.27 14.15
N ASP A 584 1.31 -3.10 14.87
CA ASP A 584 1.29 -2.59 16.26
C ASP A 584 1.00 -1.06 16.36
N GLY A 585 0.06 -0.54 15.56
CA GLY A 585 -0.30 0.87 15.51
C GLY A 585 -1.46 1.27 16.44
N PRO A 586 -1.40 2.44 17.12
CA PRO A 586 -2.55 2.98 17.83
C PRO A 586 -3.48 3.75 16.87
N GLU A 587 -4.72 3.96 17.28
CA GLU A 587 -5.68 4.83 16.56
C GLU A 587 -5.36 6.33 16.71
N SER A 588 -4.38 6.72 17.54
CA SER A 588 -4.03 8.14 17.70
C SER A 588 -3.35 8.70 16.46
N PHE A 589 -3.68 9.95 16.11
CA PHE A 589 -3.07 10.66 14.99
C PHE A 589 -1.55 10.64 15.04
N ILE A 590 -0.93 10.41 13.88
CA ILE A 590 0.52 10.48 13.71
C ILE A 590 0.94 11.94 13.84
N PRO A 591 1.86 12.30 14.77
CA PRO A 591 2.30 13.67 14.94
C PRO A 591 2.89 14.28 13.66
N GLY A 592 2.55 15.53 13.37
CA GLY A 592 2.94 16.22 12.14
C GLY A 592 4.27 16.98 12.18
N ARG A 593 4.98 17.01 13.32
CA ARG A 593 6.18 17.85 13.51
C ARG A 593 7.27 17.63 12.47
N LEU A 594 7.46 16.38 12.04
CA LEU A 594 8.48 16.00 11.06
C LEU A 594 8.18 16.58 9.68
N LEU A 595 6.90 16.79 9.37
CA LEU A 595 6.48 17.36 8.10
C LEU A 595 6.78 18.86 8.02
N LEU A 596 7.05 19.53 9.16
CA LEU A 596 7.59 20.90 9.14
C LEU A 596 9.03 20.91 8.64
N TRP A 597 9.87 19.97 9.11
CA TRP A 597 11.23 19.82 8.62
C TRP A 597 11.24 19.41 7.14
N PHE A 598 10.42 18.42 6.73
CA PHE A 598 10.34 18.06 5.30
C PHE A 598 9.79 19.19 4.42
N ALA A 599 8.85 20.01 4.92
CA ALA A 599 8.37 21.18 4.18
C ALA A 599 9.50 22.16 3.89
N GLU A 600 10.35 22.43 4.88
CA GLU A 600 11.54 23.27 4.72
C GLU A 600 12.58 22.60 3.81
N HIS A 601 12.92 21.34 4.08
CA HIS A 601 13.97 20.61 3.35
C HIS A 601 13.66 20.46 1.86
N HIS A 602 12.39 20.16 1.53
CA HIS A 602 11.96 19.99 0.15
C HIS A 602 11.45 21.29 -0.49
N GLN A 603 11.29 22.37 0.29
CA GLN A 603 10.61 23.59 -0.14
C GLN A 603 9.18 23.33 -0.63
N GLU A 604 8.45 22.46 0.09
CA GLU A 604 7.11 21.98 -0.23
C GLU A 604 6.09 22.36 0.85
N PRO A 605 5.42 23.53 0.76
CA PRO A 605 4.43 23.99 1.74
C PRO A 605 3.31 22.99 2.02
N GLY A 606 2.97 22.13 1.04
CA GLY A 606 1.92 21.12 1.16
C GLY A 606 2.12 20.15 2.34
N TYR A 607 3.35 19.84 2.73
CA TYR A 607 3.59 18.98 3.89
C TYR A 607 3.20 19.65 5.22
N ALA A 608 3.32 20.98 5.31
CA ALA A 608 2.91 21.73 6.49
C ALA A 608 1.38 21.69 6.71
N TRP A 609 0.58 21.41 5.67
CA TRP A 609 -0.87 21.23 5.79
C TRP A 609 -1.21 20.09 6.75
N TYR A 610 -0.49 18.96 6.69
CA TYR A 610 -0.75 17.83 7.57
C TYR A 610 -0.56 18.19 9.04
N HIS A 611 0.50 18.95 9.34
CA HIS A 611 0.72 19.45 10.69
C HIS A 611 -0.46 20.31 11.17
N GLN A 612 -0.99 21.21 10.32
CA GLN A 612 -2.19 22.00 10.64
C GLN A 612 -3.39 21.11 10.94
N PHE A 613 -3.63 20.14 10.06
CA PHE A 613 -4.73 19.19 10.19
C PHE A 613 -4.65 18.42 11.52
N VAL A 614 -3.54 17.77 11.84
CA VAL A 614 -3.42 16.99 13.08
C VAL A 614 -3.33 17.86 14.34
N GLN A 615 -2.75 19.06 14.27
CA GLN A 615 -2.66 19.95 15.43
C GLN A 615 -4.06 20.46 15.85
N SER A 616 -5.01 20.54 14.90
CA SER A 616 -6.42 20.82 15.19
C SER A 616 -7.11 19.69 15.99
N GLN A 617 -6.56 18.48 15.95
CA GLN A 617 -7.02 17.30 16.70
C GLN A 617 -6.38 17.20 18.10
N ALA A 618 -5.83 18.30 18.62
CA ALA A 618 -5.23 18.40 19.95
C ALA A 618 -4.03 17.46 20.22
N VAL A 619 -3.26 17.11 19.19
CA VAL A 619 -1.98 16.38 19.34
C VAL A 619 -0.99 17.17 20.21
N ARG A 620 -0.16 16.44 20.98
CA ARG A 620 0.86 16.99 21.89
C ARG A 620 1.87 17.86 21.14
N THR A 621 2.10 19.06 21.65
CA THR A 621 3.13 19.99 21.17
C THR A 621 4.46 19.75 21.90
N THR A 622 5.55 19.81 21.14
CA THR A 622 6.95 19.57 21.56
C THR A 622 7.84 20.75 21.16
N PRO A 623 9.09 20.85 21.66
CA PRO A 623 10.05 21.84 21.19
C PRO A 623 10.26 21.83 19.67
N TYR A 624 10.17 20.65 19.05
CA TYR A 624 10.45 20.46 17.62
C TYR A 624 9.39 21.07 16.71
N ASP A 625 8.13 21.16 17.17
CA ASP A 625 7.06 21.86 16.46
C ASP A 625 7.37 23.36 16.30
N ILE A 626 8.14 23.94 17.23
CA ILE A 626 8.56 25.34 17.20
C ILE A 626 9.88 25.48 16.41
N LEU A 627 10.81 24.53 16.59
CA LEU A 627 12.12 24.56 15.97
C LEU A 627 12.05 24.60 14.44
N TRP A 628 11.29 23.67 13.83
CA TRP A 628 11.20 23.55 12.37
C TRP A 628 10.06 24.36 11.75
N TYR A 629 9.32 25.13 12.55
CA TYR A 629 8.28 25.99 12.02
C TYR A 629 8.84 27.15 11.19
N ARG A 630 8.28 27.33 10.00
CA ARG A 630 8.57 28.39 9.03
C ARG A 630 7.26 29.07 8.61
N PRO A 631 6.97 30.31 9.08
CA PRO A 631 5.70 30.99 8.79
C PRO A 631 5.37 31.09 7.30
N GLU A 632 6.38 31.25 6.46
CA GLU A 632 6.28 31.38 5.00
C GLU A 632 5.88 30.09 4.28
N LEU A 633 6.16 28.92 4.88
CA LEU A 633 5.77 27.60 4.36
C LEU A 633 4.48 27.08 5.00
N TYR A 634 3.99 27.72 6.07
CA TYR A 634 2.81 27.29 6.83
C TYR A 634 1.49 27.80 6.22
N ASN A 635 1.38 27.73 4.90
CA ASN A 635 0.23 28.15 4.09
C ASN A 635 -0.13 27.11 3.01
N GLY A 636 0.40 25.88 3.12
CA GLY A 636 0.14 24.79 2.21
C GLY A 636 -1.34 24.43 2.06
N SER A 637 -1.71 23.99 0.86
CA SER A 637 -3.03 23.46 0.56
C SER A 637 -3.13 21.98 0.91
N GLU A 638 -4.35 21.45 0.88
CA GLU A 638 -4.59 20.02 0.97
C GLU A 638 -3.85 19.23 -0.14
N PRO A 639 -3.55 17.94 0.10
CA PRO A 639 -2.86 17.10 -0.88
C PRO A 639 -3.63 16.96 -2.19
N PRO A 640 -2.94 16.88 -3.35
CA PRO A 640 -3.58 16.88 -4.65
C PRO A 640 -4.29 15.57 -5.00
N LYS A 641 -3.89 14.45 -4.39
CA LYS A 641 -4.52 13.13 -4.58
C LYS A 641 -5.46 12.83 -3.43
N LYS A 642 -6.62 12.23 -3.70
CA LYS A 642 -7.50 11.69 -2.66
C LYS A 642 -7.09 10.28 -2.25
N ASP A 643 -6.61 9.51 -3.22
CA ASP A 643 -6.31 8.09 -3.07
C ASP A 643 -4.82 7.83 -3.28
N TYR A 644 -4.29 6.82 -2.60
CA TYR A 644 -2.87 6.50 -2.63
C TYR A 644 -2.62 5.01 -2.49
N TYR A 645 -1.57 4.51 -3.16
CA TYR A 645 -1.14 3.12 -3.10
C TYR A 645 0.33 3.06 -2.66
N PHE A 646 0.56 2.41 -1.51
CA PHE A 646 1.87 2.07 -0.99
C PHE A 646 2.23 0.65 -1.40
N SER A 647 2.96 0.53 -2.50
CA SER A 647 3.48 -0.72 -3.08
C SER A 647 4.29 -1.60 -2.12
N ARG A 648 5.09 -1.05 -1.21
CA ARG A 648 5.85 -1.88 -0.26
C ARG A 648 4.93 -2.54 0.75
N GLN A 649 4.04 -1.75 1.34
CA GLN A 649 3.06 -2.23 2.32
C GLN A 649 1.88 -2.97 1.69
N GLN A 650 1.74 -2.88 0.36
CA GLN A 650 0.56 -3.34 -0.37
C GLN A 650 -0.72 -2.76 0.27
N ALA A 651 -0.70 -1.47 0.58
CA ALA A 651 -1.79 -0.76 1.26
C ALA A 651 -2.35 0.35 0.38
N VAL A 652 -3.66 0.48 0.35
CA VAL A 652 -4.39 1.52 -0.39
C VAL A 652 -5.20 2.34 0.59
N THR A 653 -5.21 3.66 0.39
CA THR A 653 -6.20 4.53 1.01
C THR A 653 -7.04 5.24 -0.04
N MET A 654 -8.32 5.44 0.27
CA MET A 654 -9.25 6.15 -0.58
C MET A 654 -10.11 7.10 0.25
N ARG A 655 -10.45 8.28 -0.28
CA ARG A 655 -11.29 9.24 0.47
C ARG A 655 -12.18 10.10 -0.41
N SER A 656 -13.22 10.67 0.19
CA SER A 656 -14.15 11.60 -0.46
C SER A 656 -13.68 13.06 -0.40
N SER A 657 -13.00 13.47 0.69
CA SER A 657 -12.53 14.84 0.93
C SER A 657 -11.34 14.87 1.91
N TRP A 658 -10.50 15.89 1.81
CA TRP A 658 -9.44 16.19 2.80
C TRP A 658 -9.90 17.17 3.88
N SER A 659 -10.75 18.13 3.50
CA SER A 659 -11.14 19.24 4.37
C SER A 659 -12.44 19.02 5.14
N ASP A 660 -13.14 17.90 4.91
CA ASP A 660 -14.38 17.56 5.61
C ASP A 660 -14.13 16.53 6.72
N SER A 661 -14.42 16.89 7.98
CA SER A 661 -14.31 15.96 9.12
C SER A 661 -15.30 14.79 9.04
N ASN A 662 -16.33 14.90 8.20
CA ASN A 662 -17.32 13.84 7.95
C ASN A 662 -16.97 12.98 6.73
N ALA A 663 -15.83 13.24 6.07
CA ALA A 663 -15.45 12.54 4.86
C ALA A 663 -15.46 11.02 5.05
N LEU A 664 -15.95 10.33 4.03
CA LEU A 664 -15.71 8.91 3.87
C LEU A 664 -14.20 8.70 3.60
N PHE A 665 -13.56 7.85 4.41
CA PHE A 665 -12.18 7.38 4.22
C PHE A 665 -12.11 5.87 4.43
N VAL A 666 -11.33 5.21 3.58
CA VAL A 666 -11.06 3.77 3.65
C VAL A 666 -9.55 3.57 3.64
N GLY A 667 -9.06 2.73 4.54
CA GLY A 667 -7.76 2.08 4.43
C GLY A 667 -7.95 0.60 4.14
N PHE A 668 -7.19 0.03 3.21
CA PHE A 668 -7.28 -1.38 2.81
C PHE A 668 -5.90 -1.99 2.62
N LYS A 669 -5.66 -3.18 3.18
CA LYS A 669 -4.35 -3.83 3.19
C LYS A 669 -4.38 -5.16 2.44
N GLY A 670 -3.62 -5.23 1.35
CA GLY A 670 -3.13 -6.49 0.77
C GLY A 670 -2.05 -7.09 1.68
N GLY A 671 -1.01 -6.32 2.01
CA GLY A 671 -0.11 -6.60 3.14
C GLY A 671 0.90 -7.75 3.02
N MET A 672 1.72 -7.84 4.07
CA MET A 672 2.64 -8.94 4.34
C MET A 672 2.54 -9.33 5.82
N ASN A 673 2.27 -10.60 6.10
CA ASN A 673 2.10 -11.10 7.47
C ASN A 673 3.42 -11.14 8.25
N GLY A 674 4.52 -11.41 7.55
CA GLY A 674 5.85 -11.56 8.14
C GLY A 674 6.59 -10.25 8.41
N ALA A 675 5.96 -9.08 8.27
CA ALA A 675 6.61 -7.80 8.57
C ALA A 675 6.98 -7.71 10.07
N PRO A 676 8.07 -7.01 10.44
CA PRO A 676 8.28 -6.62 11.83
C PRO A 676 7.07 -5.81 12.33
N HIS A 677 6.60 -6.09 13.54
CA HIS A 677 5.35 -5.55 14.10
C HIS A 677 4.07 -5.90 13.31
N GLY A 678 4.17 -6.72 12.27
CA GLY A 678 3.04 -7.17 11.46
C GLY A 678 2.10 -8.13 12.19
N ASP A 679 0.89 -8.22 11.64
CA ASP A 679 -0.20 -9.06 12.11
C ASP A 679 -0.69 -9.96 10.96
N LEU A 680 -1.54 -10.95 11.25
CA LEU A 680 -2.19 -11.78 10.22
C LEU A 680 -3.42 -11.06 9.66
N ASP A 681 -3.19 -9.91 9.03
CA ASP A 681 -4.20 -8.89 8.72
C ASP A 681 -4.44 -8.70 7.21
N ILE A 682 -3.95 -9.62 6.37
CA ILE A 682 -4.18 -9.56 4.92
C ILE A 682 -5.69 -9.49 4.65
N GLY A 683 -6.10 -8.51 3.85
CA GLY A 683 -7.49 -8.22 3.54
C GLY A 683 -8.19 -7.25 4.51
N SER A 684 -7.55 -6.86 5.62
CA SER A 684 -8.15 -5.93 6.59
C SER A 684 -8.43 -4.56 5.99
N PHE A 685 -9.44 -3.89 6.52
CA PHE A 685 -9.81 -2.53 6.15
C PHE A 685 -10.30 -1.72 7.36
N VAL A 686 -10.23 -0.40 7.27
CA VAL A 686 -10.92 0.55 8.15
C VAL A 686 -11.87 1.44 7.35
N LEU A 687 -12.92 1.94 8.00
CA LEU A 687 -13.92 2.81 7.39
C LEU A 687 -14.27 3.96 8.33
N ASP A 688 -14.00 5.19 7.90
CA ASP A 688 -14.50 6.41 8.49
C ASP A 688 -15.63 6.97 7.64
N ALA A 689 -16.70 7.47 8.26
CA ALA A 689 -17.71 8.31 7.59
C ALA A 689 -18.58 9.04 8.62
N ASN A 690 -19.07 10.23 8.28
CA ASN A 690 -19.94 11.04 9.13
C ASN A 690 -19.35 11.30 10.54
N GLY A 691 -18.02 11.41 10.64
CA GLY A 691 -17.32 11.65 11.89
C GLY A 691 -17.22 10.44 12.83
N VAL A 692 -17.37 9.22 12.30
CA VAL A 692 -17.32 7.96 13.06
C VAL A 692 -16.41 6.95 12.35
N ARG A 693 -15.55 6.27 13.10
CA ARG A 693 -14.82 5.04 12.70
C ARG A 693 -15.78 3.86 12.82
N TRP A 694 -16.31 3.39 11.69
CA TRP A 694 -17.31 2.32 11.64
C TRP A 694 -16.68 0.92 11.62
N ALA A 695 -15.55 0.76 10.93
CA ALA A 695 -14.73 -0.46 10.96
C ALA A 695 -13.37 -0.11 11.57
N SER A 696 -13.02 -0.73 12.70
CA SER A 696 -11.75 -0.52 13.41
C SER A 696 -10.81 -1.70 13.24
N ASP A 697 -9.51 -1.42 13.20
CA ASP A 697 -8.48 -2.42 13.47
C ASP A 697 -8.05 -2.33 14.94
N LEU A 698 -7.76 -3.46 15.58
CA LEU A 698 -7.57 -3.52 17.04
C LEU A 698 -6.19 -3.04 17.51
N GLY A 699 -5.22 -2.99 16.59
CA GLY A 699 -3.87 -2.46 16.82
C GLY A 699 -2.97 -3.33 17.70
N SER A 700 -2.13 -2.67 18.51
CA SER A 700 -1.10 -3.33 19.32
C SER A 700 -1.64 -4.26 20.42
N GLU A 701 -0.78 -5.14 20.90
CA GLU A 701 -1.02 -6.03 22.05
C GLU A 701 0.14 -5.88 23.07
N ASP A 702 -0.01 -6.40 24.29
CA ASP A 702 1.04 -6.34 25.31
C ASP A 702 2.31 -7.13 24.90
N TYR A 703 3.41 -6.41 24.73
CA TYR A 703 4.71 -6.96 24.34
C TYR A 703 5.35 -7.86 25.39
N ASN A 704 4.84 -7.86 26.61
CA ASN A 704 5.33 -8.70 27.71
C ASN A 704 4.62 -10.06 27.77
N LEU A 705 3.68 -10.32 26.85
CA LEU A 705 3.04 -11.63 26.76
C LEU A 705 4.06 -12.73 26.43
N PRO A 706 3.94 -13.93 27.02
CA PRO A 706 4.89 -15.00 26.79
C PRO A 706 4.98 -15.39 25.30
N GLY A 707 6.20 -15.40 24.74
CA GLY A 707 6.41 -15.78 23.35
C GLY A 707 5.86 -14.79 22.31
N PHE A 708 5.55 -13.55 22.70
CA PHE A 708 5.02 -12.52 21.80
C PHE A 708 5.92 -12.21 20.59
N TRP A 709 7.24 -12.37 20.76
CA TRP A 709 8.24 -12.15 19.71
C TRP A 709 8.64 -13.43 18.94
N GLU A 710 7.96 -14.55 19.20
CA GLU A 710 8.12 -15.75 18.40
C GLU A 710 7.38 -15.57 17.07
N MET A 711 8.07 -15.06 16.06
CA MET A 711 7.51 -14.75 14.73
C MET A 711 7.40 -15.98 13.81
N GLY A 712 7.90 -17.15 14.23
CA GLY A 712 7.84 -18.39 13.43
C GLY A 712 6.40 -18.89 13.25
N VAL A 713 6.19 -19.84 12.34
CA VAL A 713 4.86 -20.41 12.02
C VAL A 713 4.14 -20.98 13.26
N GLU A 714 4.91 -21.63 14.15
CA GLU A 714 4.40 -22.18 15.42
C GLU A 714 4.56 -21.20 16.60
N GLY A 715 4.96 -19.97 16.31
CA GLY A 715 5.26 -18.97 17.32
C GLY A 715 4.01 -18.53 18.06
N ARG A 716 4.15 -18.33 19.38
CA ARG A 716 3.01 -18.02 20.25
C ARG A 716 2.34 -16.68 19.93
N ARG A 717 3.01 -15.75 19.24
CA ARG A 717 2.43 -14.49 18.75
C ARG A 717 1.09 -14.72 18.04
N TRP A 718 1.03 -15.72 17.17
CA TRP A 718 -0.13 -16.02 16.32
C TRP A 718 -1.23 -16.81 17.05
N THR A 719 -1.18 -16.84 18.38
CA THR A 719 -2.25 -17.39 19.24
C THR A 719 -3.05 -16.28 19.92
N TYR A 720 -2.56 -15.03 19.90
CA TYR A 720 -3.24 -13.87 20.46
C TYR A 720 -4.27 -13.31 19.48
N TYR A 721 -5.46 -12.97 19.97
CA TYR A 721 -6.60 -12.57 19.14
C TYR A 721 -6.28 -11.41 18.21
N ARG A 722 -5.65 -10.34 18.73
CA ARG A 722 -5.26 -9.14 17.98
C ARG A 722 -4.17 -9.36 16.94
N LYS A 723 -3.55 -10.55 16.93
CA LYS A 723 -2.43 -10.91 16.06
C LYS A 723 -2.79 -12.01 15.07
N ARG A 724 -4.03 -12.50 15.14
CA ARG A 724 -4.61 -13.50 14.25
C ARG A 724 -5.64 -12.84 13.35
N THR A 725 -5.89 -13.48 12.20
CA THR A 725 -6.93 -13.10 11.23
C THR A 725 -8.29 -12.79 11.88
N GLU A 726 -8.68 -13.57 12.89
CA GLU A 726 -9.95 -13.40 13.61
C GLU A 726 -10.11 -12.04 14.31
N GLY A 727 -9.00 -11.38 14.64
CA GLY A 727 -8.98 -10.04 15.24
C GLY A 727 -9.06 -8.89 14.25
N HIS A 728 -9.10 -9.17 12.95
CA HIS A 728 -9.08 -8.15 11.89
C HIS A 728 -10.35 -8.18 11.03
N ASN A 729 -10.53 -7.15 10.22
CA ASN A 729 -11.68 -7.01 9.33
C ASN A 729 -11.48 -7.82 8.05
N SER A 730 -11.31 -9.13 8.19
CA SER A 730 -10.93 -10.06 7.11
C SER A 730 -11.81 -11.30 7.05
N ILE A 731 -11.44 -12.26 6.22
CA ILE A 731 -12.09 -13.56 6.06
C ILE A 731 -11.35 -14.60 6.90
N VAL A 732 -12.08 -15.50 7.52
CA VAL A 732 -11.52 -16.64 8.23
C VAL A 732 -12.02 -17.91 7.57
N ILE A 733 -11.10 -18.76 7.11
CA ILE A 733 -11.40 -19.98 6.37
C ILE A 733 -10.92 -21.17 7.19
N ASN A 734 -11.82 -22.10 7.50
CA ASN A 734 -11.54 -23.34 8.25
C ASN A 734 -10.76 -23.09 9.57
N PRO A 735 -11.32 -22.31 10.51
CA PRO A 735 -10.62 -21.91 11.74
C PRO A 735 -10.18 -23.12 12.57
N SER A 736 -8.98 -23.03 13.16
CA SER A 736 -8.36 -24.11 13.93
C SER A 736 -7.37 -23.59 14.97
N ALA A 737 -6.66 -24.48 15.67
CA ALA A 737 -5.56 -24.08 16.53
C ALA A 737 -4.43 -23.37 15.75
N MET A 738 -4.20 -23.77 14.49
CA MET A 738 -3.20 -23.17 13.62
C MET A 738 -3.70 -21.83 13.03
N PRO A 739 -2.78 -20.90 12.69
CA PRO A 739 -3.15 -19.66 12.00
C PRO A 739 -3.90 -19.91 10.69
N GLU A 740 -4.95 -19.13 10.43
CA GLU A 740 -5.78 -19.30 9.21
C GLU A 740 -5.10 -18.74 7.96
N GLN A 741 -4.30 -17.70 8.16
CA GLN A 741 -3.40 -17.19 7.14
C GLN A 741 -1.98 -17.68 7.38
N LYS A 742 -1.25 -17.94 6.28
CA LYS A 742 0.17 -18.27 6.35
C LYS A 742 0.98 -17.09 6.89
N VAL A 743 1.80 -17.35 7.90
CA VAL A 743 2.62 -16.33 8.61
C VAL A 743 3.61 -15.61 7.69
N THR A 744 4.04 -16.24 6.59
CA THR A 744 4.98 -15.67 5.62
C THR A 744 4.30 -15.17 4.34
N ALA A 745 2.97 -15.11 4.30
CA ALA A 745 2.25 -14.66 3.13
C ALA A 745 2.51 -13.19 2.81
N VAL A 746 2.58 -12.91 1.51
CA VAL A 746 2.55 -11.57 0.92
C VAL A 746 1.39 -11.56 -0.07
N SER A 747 0.48 -10.61 0.09
CA SER A 747 -0.67 -10.46 -0.80
C SER A 747 -0.59 -9.11 -1.52
N LYS A 748 -0.70 -9.15 -2.83
CA LYS A 748 -0.49 -7.98 -3.69
C LYS A 748 -1.82 -7.30 -3.99
N ILE A 749 -1.80 -5.97 -4.05
CA ILE A 749 -2.81 -5.19 -4.76
C ILE A 749 -2.58 -5.42 -6.25
N VAL A 750 -3.45 -6.21 -6.88
CA VAL A 750 -3.34 -6.59 -8.29
C VAL A 750 -4.01 -5.58 -9.23
N LYS A 751 -4.90 -4.74 -8.69
CA LYS A 751 -5.55 -3.64 -9.42
C LYS A 751 -5.84 -2.49 -8.47
N PHE A 752 -5.58 -1.26 -8.91
CA PHE A 752 -5.95 -0.02 -8.22
C PHE A 752 -6.24 1.04 -9.28
N GLU A 753 -7.46 1.56 -9.30
CA GLU A 753 -7.90 2.62 -10.23
C GLU A 753 -8.67 3.69 -9.46
N ASP A 754 -8.42 4.96 -9.80
CA ASP A 754 -9.14 6.11 -9.27
C ASP A 754 -9.59 7.05 -10.41
N ASN A 755 -10.80 7.60 -10.30
CA ASN A 755 -11.26 8.70 -11.15
C ASN A 755 -11.54 9.94 -10.28
N ARG A 756 -10.59 10.30 -9.40
CA ARG A 756 -10.54 11.47 -8.47
C ARG A 756 -11.85 11.94 -7.77
N GLU A 757 -12.90 12.24 -8.51
CA GLU A 757 -14.21 12.69 -8.03
C GLU A 757 -15.29 11.60 -8.00
N GLN A 758 -15.26 10.61 -8.90
CA GLN A 758 -16.44 9.75 -9.15
C GLN A 758 -16.42 8.45 -8.34
N GLY A 759 -15.24 7.88 -8.16
CA GLY A 759 -15.03 6.63 -7.43
C GLY A 759 -13.56 6.23 -7.43
N ALA A 760 -13.27 5.14 -6.74
CA ALA A 760 -11.98 4.45 -6.73
C ALA A 760 -12.20 3.01 -6.29
N TYR A 761 -11.34 2.08 -6.72
CA TYR A 761 -11.35 0.73 -6.19
C TYR A 761 -9.94 0.11 -6.17
N ALA A 762 -9.78 -0.91 -5.34
CA ALA A 762 -8.59 -1.74 -5.26
C ALA A 762 -8.95 -3.21 -5.10
N ILE A 763 -8.13 -4.10 -5.65
CA ILE A 763 -8.29 -5.56 -5.53
C ILE A 763 -6.99 -6.14 -4.99
N ALA A 764 -7.08 -6.87 -3.87
CA ALA A 764 -6.01 -7.68 -3.34
C ALA A 764 -6.19 -9.16 -3.74
N ASP A 765 -5.11 -9.79 -4.18
CA ASP A 765 -5.02 -11.24 -4.28
C ASP A 765 -4.48 -11.80 -2.96
N MET A 766 -5.37 -12.49 -2.23
CA MET A 766 -5.12 -13.10 -0.92
C MET A 766 -4.82 -14.60 -1.01
N THR A 767 -4.61 -15.13 -2.22
CA THR A 767 -4.48 -16.57 -2.45
C THR A 767 -3.31 -17.17 -1.67
N GLU A 768 -2.14 -16.52 -1.63
CA GLU A 768 -0.98 -17.01 -0.84
C GLU A 768 -1.28 -17.04 0.67
N ALA A 769 -2.14 -16.15 1.17
CA ALA A 769 -2.53 -16.14 2.58
C ALA A 769 -3.32 -17.40 2.95
N TYR A 770 -4.24 -17.85 2.09
CA TYR A 770 -5.13 -18.98 2.35
C TYR A 770 -4.84 -20.22 1.50
N LYS A 771 -3.66 -20.30 0.88
CA LYS A 771 -3.33 -21.28 -0.16
C LYS A 771 -3.56 -22.74 0.23
N ASP A 772 -3.49 -23.05 1.51
CA ASP A 772 -3.75 -24.40 2.01
C ASP A 772 -5.23 -24.80 1.86
N SER A 773 -6.14 -23.82 1.88
CA SER A 773 -7.60 -24.01 1.80
C SER A 773 -8.20 -23.61 0.46
N VAL A 774 -7.58 -22.72 -0.32
CA VAL A 774 -8.18 -22.12 -1.52
C VAL A 774 -7.37 -22.37 -2.80
N VAL A 775 -8.08 -22.41 -3.92
CA VAL A 775 -7.52 -22.27 -5.27
C VAL A 775 -7.30 -20.79 -5.58
N SER A 776 -8.27 -19.95 -5.21
CA SER A 776 -8.16 -18.49 -5.27
C SER A 776 -8.93 -17.83 -4.13
N ALA A 777 -8.42 -16.70 -3.66
CA ALA A 777 -9.14 -15.80 -2.77
C ALA A 777 -8.78 -14.35 -3.14
N GLN A 778 -9.76 -13.56 -3.51
CA GLN A 778 -9.60 -12.15 -3.83
C GLN A 778 -10.55 -11.29 -3.01
N ARG A 779 -10.09 -10.10 -2.64
CA ARG A 779 -10.91 -9.06 -2.00
C ARG A 779 -10.81 -7.77 -2.80
N GLY A 780 -11.96 -7.27 -3.25
CA GLY A 780 -12.10 -5.94 -3.80
C GLY A 780 -12.72 -4.98 -2.79
N VAL A 781 -12.25 -3.74 -2.79
CA VAL A 781 -12.86 -2.61 -2.08
C VAL A 781 -13.11 -1.46 -3.05
N ALA A 782 -14.26 -0.78 -2.94
CA ALA A 782 -14.61 0.31 -3.84
C ALA A 782 -15.37 1.45 -3.15
N LEU A 783 -15.14 2.67 -3.62
CA LEU A 783 -15.93 3.86 -3.31
C LEU A 783 -16.92 4.11 -4.44
N LEU A 784 -18.22 3.90 -4.16
CA LEU A 784 -19.30 4.03 -5.13
C LEU A 784 -20.05 5.37 -4.98
N ASP A 785 -20.92 5.64 -5.95
CA ASP A 785 -21.88 6.76 -5.92
C ASP A 785 -21.23 8.11 -5.61
N GLY A 786 -20.19 8.49 -6.36
CA GLY A 786 -19.46 9.74 -6.09
C GLY A 786 -18.76 9.72 -4.73
N ARG A 787 -18.21 8.56 -4.34
CA ARG A 787 -17.49 8.30 -3.08
C ARG A 787 -18.33 8.44 -1.81
N ARG A 788 -19.66 8.29 -1.93
CA ARG A 788 -20.59 8.34 -0.78
C ARG A 788 -20.83 7.00 -0.14
N GLN A 789 -20.42 5.92 -0.79
CA GLN A 789 -20.70 4.55 -0.35
C GLN A 789 -19.45 3.71 -0.44
N PHE A 790 -19.37 2.70 0.41
CA PHE A 790 -18.26 1.75 0.43
C PHE A 790 -18.77 0.35 0.08
N LEU A 791 -18.08 -0.35 -0.80
CA LEU A 791 -18.33 -1.74 -1.15
C LEU A 791 -17.10 -2.57 -0.82
N VAL A 792 -17.30 -3.72 -0.19
CA VAL A 792 -16.30 -4.77 -0.06
C VAL A 792 -16.86 -6.07 -0.62
N GLN A 793 -16.10 -6.72 -1.48
CA GLN A 793 -16.48 -7.96 -2.14
C GLN A 793 -15.36 -8.97 -2.08
N ASP A 794 -15.69 -10.18 -1.70
CA ASP A 794 -14.80 -11.32 -1.62
C ASP A 794 -15.22 -12.38 -2.63
N GLU A 795 -14.25 -12.89 -3.40
CA GLU A 795 -14.43 -14.01 -4.32
C GLU A 795 -13.49 -15.14 -3.92
N ILE A 796 -14.07 -16.24 -3.47
CA ILE A 796 -13.34 -17.37 -2.88
C ILE A 796 -13.69 -18.63 -3.64
N GLN A 797 -12.66 -19.33 -4.10
CA GLN A 797 -12.74 -20.69 -4.61
C GLN A 797 -11.98 -21.63 -3.66
N ALA A 798 -12.69 -22.28 -2.75
CA ALA A 798 -12.11 -23.25 -1.84
C ALA A 798 -11.81 -24.59 -2.53
N LYS A 799 -10.72 -25.24 -2.13
CA LYS A 799 -10.30 -26.56 -2.62
C LYS A 799 -11.34 -27.64 -2.25
N LEU A 800 -11.77 -27.64 -0.99
CA LEU A 800 -12.81 -28.51 -0.43
C LEU A 800 -13.97 -27.67 0.09
N PRO A 801 -15.18 -28.25 0.27
CA PRO A 801 -16.25 -27.56 0.97
C PRO A 801 -15.79 -27.06 2.34
N SER A 802 -15.77 -25.75 2.51
CA SER A 802 -15.12 -25.07 3.63
C SER A 802 -16.10 -24.28 4.49
N GLU A 803 -15.69 -24.00 5.72
CA GLU A 803 -16.33 -23.06 6.63
C GLU A 803 -15.70 -21.67 6.45
N LEU A 804 -16.54 -20.65 6.32
CA LEU A 804 -16.13 -19.27 6.07
C LEU A 804 -16.79 -18.34 7.09
N TYR A 805 -15.98 -17.45 7.66
CA TYR A 805 -16.47 -16.28 8.40
C TYR A 805 -15.99 -15.01 7.70
N TRP A 806 -16.86 -14.01 7.64
CA TRP A 806 -16.52 -12.64 7.30
C TRP A 806 -16.70 -11.78 8.54
N PHE A 807 -15.69 -11.00 8.93
CA PHE A 807 -15.73 -10.18 10.13
C PHE A 807 -15.54 -8.68 9.83
N MET A 808 -16.29 -7.86 10.55
CA MET A 808 -16.07 -6.42 10.70
C MET A 808 -16.21 -6.03 12.17
N HIS A 809 -15.17 -5.43 12.73
CA HIS A 809 -15.08 -4.98 14.12
C HIS A 809 -15.55 -3.54 14.26
N THR A 810 -16.40 -3.29 15.25
CA THR A 810 -16.97 -1.97 15.51
C THR A 810 -17.32 -1.77 16.97
N GLU A 811 -17.19 -0.53 17.47
CA GLU A 811 -17.76 -0.11 18.76
C GLU A 811 -19.22 0.35 18.63
N ALA A 812 -19.72 0.52 17.41
CA ALA A 812 -21.08 0.95 17.16
C ALA A 812 -22.11 -0.07 17.66
N GLN A 813 -23.28 0.43 18.05
CA GLN A 813 -24.41 -0.44 18.33
C GLN A 813 -24.92 -1.04 17.02
N ILE A 814 -25.09 -2.36 16.96
CA ILE A 814 -25.54 -3.09 15.77
C ILE A 814 -26.99 -3.52 15.96
N ASN A 815 -27.87 -3.10 15.06
CA ASN A 815 -29.23 -3.63 14.94
C ASN A 815 -29.38 -4.37 13.61
N ILE A 816 -29.74 -5.65 13.63
CA ILE A 816 -30.01 -6.42 12.41
C ILE A 816 -31.51 -6.35 12.13
N GLU A 817 -31.87 -5.92 10.93
CA GLU A 817 -33.25 -5.84 10.49
C GLU A 817 -33.87 -7.24 10.32
N PRO A 818 -35.21 -7.38 10.34
CA PRO A 818 -35.88 -8.68 10.25
C PRO A 818 -35.56 -9.50 8.99
N ASP A 819 -35.06 -8.87 7.93
CA ASP A 819 -34.61 -9.55 6.71
C ASP A 819 -33.29 -10.33 6.91
N GLY A 820 -32.55 -10.06 7.98
CA GLY A 820 -31.22 -10.60 8.25
C GLY A 820 -30.13 -10.08 7.31
N LYS A 821 -30.46 -9.26 6.30
CA LYS A 821 -29.56 -8.79 5.24
C LYS A 821 -29.18 -7.33 5.40
N THR A 822 -29.90 -6.59 6.22
CA THR A 822 -29.61 -5.19 6.53
C THR A 822 -29.23 -5.08 8.00
N ALA A 823 -28.05 -4.51 8.27
CA ALA A 823 -27.64 -4.11 9.61
C ALA A 823 -27.53 -2.58 9.69
N ILE A 824 -28.08 -1.99 10.75
CA ILE A 824 -27.97 -0.57 11.06
C ILE A 824 -27.01 -0.39 12.22
N LEU A 825 -25.84 0.19 11.94
CA LEU A 825 -24.86 0.57 12.94
C LEU A 825 -25.16 1.99 13.41
N SER A 826 -25.09 2.23 14.72
CA SER A 826 -25.36 3.56 15.31
C SER A 826 -24.28 3.96 16.32
N SER A 827 -23.75 5.17 16.18
CA SER A 827 -22.79 5.78 17.11
C SER A 827 -22.90 7.29 17.07
N GLY A 828 -22.86 7.97 18.23
CA GLY A 828 -22.87 9.44 18.29
C GLY A 828 -24.06 10.14 17.62
N GLY A 829 -25.20 9.45 17.44
CA GLY A 829 -26.36 9.96 16.68
C GLY A 829 -26.27 9.80 15.16
N GLN A 830 -25.15 9.29 14.65
CA GLN A 830 -24.95 8.93 13.26
C GLN A 830 -25.39 7.49 13.00
N ARG A 831 -25.68 7.17 11.73
CA ARG A 831 -26.08 5.83 11.30
C ARG A 831 -25.33 5.40 10.06
N LEU A 832 -24.98 4.13 10.00
CA LEU A 832 -24.48 3.43 8.82
C LEU A 832 -25.42 2.28 8.50
N GLN A 833 -25.95 2.26 7.27
CA GLN A 833 -26.68 1.10 6.75
C GLN A 833 -25.68 0.15 6.09
N VAL A 834 -25.66 -1.11 6.50
CA VAL A 834 -24.83 -2.18 5.94
C VAL A 834 -25.75 -3.20 5.29
N GLN A 835 -25.56 -3.47 4.00
CA GLN A 835 -26.41 -4.33 3.18
C GLN A 835 -25.61 -5.51 2.64
N LEU A 836 -26.12 -6.72 2.85
CA LEU A 836 -25.59 -7.96 2.29
C LEU A 836 -26.21 -8.23 0.90
N LEU A 837 -25.41 -8.06 -0.14
CA LEU A 837 -25.84 -8.22 -1.53
C LEU A 837 -25.71 -9.66 -2.02
N ALA A 838 -24.67 -10.37 -1.60
CA ALA A 838 -24.42 -11.78 -1.92
C ALA A 838 -23.68 -12.51 -0.78
N PRO A 839 -23.88 -13.84 -0.65
CA PRO A 839 -24.82 -14.66 -1.42
C PRO A 839 -26.25 -14.52 -0.89
N ALA A 840 -27.25 -14.87 -1.70
CA ALA A 840 -28.65 -14.53 -1.44
C ALA A 840 -29.23 -15.19 -0.16
N GLU A 841 -28.68 -16.30 0.28
CA GLU A 841 -29.09 -17.06 1.45
C GLU A 841 -28.36 -16.66 2.75
N ALA A 842 -27.33 -15.85 2.65
CA ALA A 842 -26.56 -15.41 3.81
C ALA A 842 -27.32 -14.35 4.62
N VAL A 843 -27.02 -14.30 5.92
CA VAL A 843 -27.55 -13.31 6.86
C VAL A 843 -26.43 -12.82 7.78
N PHE A 844 -26.59 -11.62 8.30
CA PHE A 844 -25.76 -11.09 9.35
C PHE A 844 -26.06 -11.73 10.71
N SER A 845 -25.03 -11.74 11.55
CA SER A 845 -25.09 -12.04 12.97
C SER A 845 -24.15 -11.12 13.73
N VAL A 846 -24.28 -11.05 15.06
CA VAL A 846 -23.39 -10.28 15.93
C VAL A 846 -22.64 -11.23 16.86
N MET A 847 -21.32 -11.04 16.98
CA MET A 847 -20.47 -11.80 17.90
C MET A 847 -19.65 -10.87 18.79
N ASP A 848 -19.19 -11.40 19.92
CA ASP A 848 -18.20 -10.72 20.76
C ASP A 848 -16.81 -10.77 20.08
N ALA A 849 -16.01 -9.71 20.25
CA ALA A 849 -14.63 -9.63 19.74
C ALA A 849 -13.65 -10.49 20.58
N VAL A 850 -13.87 -11.81 20.52
CA VAL A 850 -13.09 -12.86 21.18
C VAL A 850 -12.75 -13.99 20.20
N PRO A 851 -11.74 -14.84 20.50
CA PRO A 851 -11.40 -16.00 19.68
C PRO A 851 -12.59 -16.93 19.45
N LEU A 852 -12.65 -17.55 18.27
CA LEU A 852 -13.57 -18.65 17.97
C LEU A 852 -13.28 -19.86 18.86
N SER A 853 -14.28 -20.74 19.04
CA SER A 853 -14.17 -21.89 19.93
C SER A 853 -13.11 -22.91 19.52
N THR A 854 -12.74 -22.94 18.24
CA THR A 854 -11.69 -23.80 17.67
C THR A 854 -10.29 -23.20 17.83
N SER A 855 -10.20 -21.95 18.23
CA SER A 855 -8.98 -21.15 18.17
C SER A 855 -8.38 -20.96 19.56
N PRO A 856 -7.05 -20.77 19.65
CA PRO A 856 -6.38 -20.56 20.93
C PRO A 856 -6.86 -19.30 21.63
N ASN A 857 -6.92 -19.34 22.96
CA ASN A 857 -7.22 -18.17 23.78
C ASN A 857 -6.27 -18.11 25.00
N PRO A 858 -4.99 -17.72 24.81
CA PRO A 858 -4.05 -17.62 25.90
C PRO A 858 -4.47 -16.60 26.97
N GLU A 859 -4.15 -16.88 28.23
CA GLU A 859 -4.38 -15.94 29.33
C GLU A 859 -3.50 -14.68 29.21
N GLY A 860 -4.00 -13.56 29.74
CA GLY A 860 -3.26 -12.29 29.85
C GLY A 860 -3.42 -11.33 28.66
N GLN A 861 -3.93 -11.80 27.52
CA GLN A 861 -4.14 -10.96 26.33
C GLN A 861 -5.21 -9.88 26.56
N THR A 862 -5.18 -8.83 25.73
CA THR A 862 -6.12 -7.72 25.86
C THR A 862 -7.56 -8.16 25.58
N VAL A 863 -8.49 -7.76 26.46
CA VAL A 863 -9.92 -8.05 26.31
C VAL A 863 -10.62 -6.90 25.57
N ASN A 864 -11.29 -7.22 24.46
CA ASN A 864 -11.89 -6.24 23.55
C ASN A 864 -13.39 -6.01 23.84
N THR A 865 -13.78 -5.80 25.10
CA THR A 865 -15.21 -5.75 25.50
C THR A 865 -16.03 -4.62 24.87
N ALA A 866 -15.38 -3.53 24.47
CA ALA A 866 -16.01 -2.42 23.75
C ALA A 866 -16.33 -2.75 22.29
N MET A 867 -15.67 -3.78 21.72
CA MET A 867 -15.78 -4.14 20.31
C MET A 867 -16.77 -5.29 20.11
N LYS A 868 -17.52 -5.23 19.01
CA LYS A 868 -18.36 -6.30 18.48
C LYS A 868 -17.96 -6.65 17.07
N LYS A 869 -18.29 -7.86 16.64
CA LYS A 869 -18.15 -8.33 15.26
C LYS A 869 -19.51 -8.35 14.59
N LEU A 870 -19.66 -7.62 13.49
CA LEU A 870 -20.67 -7.94 12.48
C LEU A 870 -20.14 -9.11 11.66
N THR A 871 -20.90 -10.20 11.60
CA THR A 871 -20.43 -11.48 11.08
C THR A 871 -21.35 -12.03 10.01
N ILE A 872 -20.76 -12.60 8.95
CA ILE A 872 -21.42 -13.55 8.05
C ILE A 872 -20.75 -14.91 8.25
N HIS A 873 -21.54 -15.96 8.45
CA HIS A 873 -21.04 -17.33 8.65
C HIS A 873 -21.65 -18.27 7.62
N LEU A 874 -20.80 -18.95 6.85
CA LEU A 874 -21.20 -19.88 5.80
C LEU A 874 -20.50 -21.21 5.99
N GLN A 875 -21.23 -22.30 5.77
CA GLN A 875 -20.71 -23.66 5.86
C GLN A 875 -20.84 -24.37 4.51
N ASN A 876 -19.99 -25.37 4.30
CA ASN A 876 -20.03 -26.26 3.14
C ASN A 876 -19.93 -25.51 1.80
N ARG A 877 -18.99 -24.56 1.68
CA ARG A 877 -18.84 -23.70 0.51
C ARG A 877 -17.59 -24.01 -0.30
N LYS A 878 -17.74 -24.04 -1.63
CA LYS A 878 -16.62 -24.12 -2.59
C LYS A 878 -16.42 -22.80 -3.33
N ASN A 879 -17.41 -22.38 -4.13
CA ASN A 879 -17.41 -21.08 -4.79
C ASN A 879 -18.30 -20.12 -4.00
N THR A 880 -17.75 -19.00 -3.57
CA THR A 880 -18.48 -18.02 -2.75
C THR A 880 -18.13 -16.61 -3.19
N THR A 881 -19.17 -15.81 -3.44
CA THR A 881 -19.06 -14.36 -3.51
C THR A 881 -19.77 -13.77 -2.30
N ILE A 882 -19.04 -13.05 -1.45
CA ILE A 882 -19.60 -12.26 -0.36
C ILE A 882 -19.50 -10.79 -0.77
N SER A 883 -20.62 -10.07 -0.83
CA SER A 883 -20.62 -8.66 -1.26
C SER A 883 -21.42 -7.82 -0.27
N VAL A 884 -20.75 -6.84 0.34
CA VAL A 884 -21.29 -6.02 1.44
C VAL A 884 -21.15 -4.55 1.10
N ARG A 885 -22.28 -3.84 1.02
CA ARG A 885 -22.36 -2.40 0.77
C ARG A 885 -22.61 -1.65 2.07
N MET A 886 -21.90 -0.56 2.30
CA MET A 886 -22.01 0.30 3.47
C MET A 886 -22.34 1.72 3.04
N VAL A 887 -23.44 2.25 3.58
CA VAL A 887 -24.03 3.54 3.20
C VAL A 887 -24.14 4.42 4.45
N PRO A 888 -23.26 5.42 4.61
CA PRO A 888 -23.42 6.44 5.64
C PRO A 888 -24.72 7.22 5.40
N LEU A 889 -25.57 7.29 6.42
CA LEU A 889 -26.87 7.97 6.32
C LEU A 889 -26.78 9.36 6.92
N LEU A 890 -27.29 10.36 6.20
CA LEU A 890 -27.49 11.70 6.74
C LEU A 890 -28.54 11.67 7.87
N PRO A 891 -28.49 12.63 8.82
CA PRO A 891 -29.52 12.76 9.85
C PRO A 891 -30.93 12.84 9.24
N GLY A 892 -31.79 11.90 9.63
CA GLY A 892 -33.17 11.81 9.12
C GLY A 892 -33.34 11.19 7.74
N GLN A 893 -32.26 10.74 7.07
CA GLN A 893 -32.36 10.01 5.80
C GLN A 893 -32.99 8.63 6.01
N ASP A 894 -33.93 8.26 5.14
CA ASP A 894 -34.50 6.91 5.10
C ASP A 894 -33.48 5.89 4.60
N LEU A 895 -33.71 4.61 4.89
CA LEU A 895 -32.87 3.53 4.37
C LEU A 895 -32.95 3.49 2.84
N LEU A 896 -31.81 3.29 2.19
CA LEU A 896 -31.78 3.05 0.75
C LEU A 896 -32.40 1.69 0.45
N SER A 897 -33.28 1.65 -0.56
CA SER A 897 -33.95 0.43 -1.02
C SER A 897 -33.36 -0.11 -2.32
N ASP A 898 -32.49 0.64 -3.00
CA ASP A 898 -31.76 0.17 -4.16
C ASP A 898 -30.63 -0.79 -3.77
N THR A 899 -30.35 -1.74 -4.65
CA THR A 899 -29.23 -2.67 -4.54
C THR A 899 -28.46 -2.66 -5.85
N PRO A 900 -27.15 -2.34 -5.86
CA PRO A 900 -26.35 -2.47 -7.07
C PRO A 900 -26.20 -3.94 -7.47
N ASP A 901 -25.90 -4.18 -8.74
CA ASP A 901 -25.61 -5.53 -9.23
C ASP A 901 -24.26 -6.01 -8.69
N VAL A 902 -24.17 -7.29 -8.36
CA VAL A 902 -22.92 -7.94 -7.95
C VAL A 902 -22.15 -8.34 -9.21
N VAL A 903 -21.14 -7.55 -9.54
CA VAL A 903 -20.28 -7.74 -10.72
C VAL A 903 -18.96 -8.40 -10.27
N PRO A 904 -18.42 -9.39 -11.02
CA PRO A 904 -17.14 -10.01 -10.71
C PRO A 904 -15.99 -9.00 -10.59
N LEU A 905 -15.03 -9.26 -9.69
CA LEU A 905 -13.89 -8.37 -9.42
C LEU A 905 -13.05 -8.07 -10.68
N ASP A 906 -12.88 -9.05 -11.57
CA ASP A 906 -12.12 -8.88 -12.82
C ASP A 906 -12.77 -7.91 -13.82
N GLN A 907 -14.06 -7.62 -13.63
CA GLN A 907 -14.86 -6.68 -14.42
C GLN A 907 -15.05 -5.33 -13.74
N TRP A 908 -14.48 -5.12 -12.54
CA TRP A 908 -14.52 -3.80 -11.90
C TRP A 908 -13.72 -2.77 -12.70
N SER A 909 -14.28 -1.57 -12.78
CA SER A 909 -13.81 -0.43 -13.53
C SER A 909 -14.33 0.84 -12.85
N VAL A 910 -13.72 1.98 -13.18
CA VAL A 910 -14.31 3.29 -12.87
C VAL A 910 -14.79 3.92 -14.17
N ALA A 911 -16.09 4.19 -14.24
CA ALA A 911 -16.69 4.83 -15.40
C ALA A 911 -16.06 6.22 -15.67
N GLU A 912 -15.69 6.48 -16.92
CA GLU A 912 -15.19 7.77 -17.39
C GLU A 912 -16.02 8.29 -18.56
N GLY A 913 -16.26 9.60 -18.59
CA GLY A 913 -17.01 10.28 -19.63
C GLY A 913 -16.24 11.43 -20.25
N THR A 914 -16.07 11.43 -21.57
CA THR A 914 -15.48 12.53 -22.35
C THR A 914 -16.53 13.16 -23.26
N ILE A 915 -16.34 14.44 -23.61
CA ILE A 915 -17.28 15.18 -24.46
C ILE A 915 -16.69 15.39 -25.85
N ALA A 916 -17.41 14.93 -26.88
CA ALA A 916 -17.13 15.25 -28.27
C ALA A 916 -18.10 16.35 -28.75
N TYR A 917 -17.58 17.38 -29.42
CA TYR A 917 -18.38 18.49 -29.96
C TYR A 917 -18.52 18.39 -31.48
N SER A 918 -19.66 18.80 -32.03
CA SER A 918 -19.88 18.87 -33.48
C SER A 918 -18.96 19.89 -34.18
N THR A 919 -18.53 20.94 -33.47
CA THR A 919 -17.50 21.90 -33.89
C THR A 919 -16.91 22.62 -32.67
N THR A 920 -15.64 22.98 -32.75
CA THR A 920 -14.95 23.85 -31.78
C THR A 920 -14.58 25.21 -32.37
N ALA A 921 -14.78 25.43 -33.68
CA ALA A 921 -14.59 26.72 -34.34
C ALA A 921 -15.78 27.67 -34.06
N PRO A 922 -15.60 29.00 -34.09
CA PRO A 922 -16.71 29.95 -34.01
C PRO A 922 -17.83 29.62 -35.01
N THR A 923 -19.08 29.69 -34.57
CA THR A 923 -20.23 29.28 -35.37
C THR A 923 -21.48 30.07 -35.00
N ASN A 924 -22.34 30.38 -35.97
CA ASN A 924 -23.67 30.91 -35.73
C ASN A 924 -24.76 29.82 -35.66
N HIS A 925 -24.36 28.55 -35.80
CA HIS A 925 -25.22 27.38 -35.67
C HIS A 925 -25.15 26.77 -34.26
N ASN A 926 -26.10 25.89 -33.94
CA ASN A 926 -26.10 25.16 -32.68
C ASN A 926 -24.92 24.18 -32.63
N VAL A 927 -24.37 23.96 -31.43
CA VAL A 927 -23.28 22.99 -31.18
C VAL A 927 -23.86 21.77 -30.48
N VAL A 928 -23.58 20.57 -31.00
CA VAL A 928 -23.99 19.31 -30.35
C VAL A 928 -22.81 18.77 -29.55
N ALA A 929 -23.01 18.52 -28.26
CA ALA A 929 -22.09 17.82 -27.39
C ALA A 929 -22.55 16.37 -27.23
N ALA A 930 -21.65 15.40 -27.36
CA ALA A 930 -21.91 13.98 -27.21
C ALA A 930 -21.02 13.38 -26.12
N LEU A 931 -21.61 12.65 -25.17
CA LEU A 931 -20.91 11.87 -24.16
C LEU A 931 -20.35 10.58 -24.78
N LEU A 932 -19.06 10.35 -24.59
CA LEU A 932 -18.38 9.10 -24.90
C LEU A 932 -17.86 8.48 -23.61
N THR A 933 -18.08 7.19 -23.41
CA THR A 933 -17.65 6.47 -22.20
C THR A 933 -16.69 5.32 -22.49
N ASN A 934 -15.83 5.00 -21.53
CA ASN A 934 -14.91 3.86 -21.59
C ASN A 934 -15.62 2.50 -21.47
N GLU A 935 -16.86 2.49 -20.99
CA GLU A 935 -17.70 1.31 -20.83
C GLU A 935 -19.19 1.63 -21.03
N PRO A 936 -20.08 0.62 -21.14
CA PRO A 936 -21.51 0.85 -21.19
C PRO A 936 -22.04 1.51 -19.91
N VAL A 937 -22.70 2.66 -20.06
CA VAL A 937 -23.34 3.39 -18.95
C VAL A 937 -24.81 3.69 -19.26
N THR A 938 -25.60 3.83 -18.20
CA THR A 938 -26.96 4.37 -18.26
C THR A 938 -26.92 5.86 -17.95
N ILE A 939 -27.36 6.70 -18.89
CA ILE A 939 -27.45 8.15 -18.65
C ILE A 939 -28.66 8.42 -17.76
N THR A 940 -28.42 9.04 -16.62
CA THR A 940 -29.40 9.25 -15.55
C THR A 940 -30.13 10.59 -15.67
N ASN A 941 -29.63 11.50 -16.51
CA ASN A 941 -30.28 12.76 -16.85
C ASN A 941 -30.56 12.89 -18.36
N ASN A 942 -30.90 14.09 -18.85
CA ASN A 942 -31.14 14.36 -20.28
C ASN A 942 -32.11 13.40 -20.99
N GLY A 943 -33.07 12.83 -20.25
CA GLY A 943 -33.98 11.80 -20.79
C GLY A 943 -33.27 10.54 -21.29
N GLY A 944 -32.08 10.22 -20.77
CA GLY A 944 -31.24 9.10 -21.19
C GLY A 944 -30.43 9.34 -22.47
N SER A 945 -30.46 10.57 -23.02
CA SER A 945 -29.76 10.86 -24.28
C SER A 945 -28.26 11.15 -24.06
N PRO A 946 -27.35 10.52 -24.84
CA PRO A 946 -25.92 10.80 -24.83
C PRO A 946 -25.54 12.09 -25.54
N THR A 947 -26.50 12.88 -26.02
CA THR A 947 -26.24 14.10 -26.77
C THR A 947 -27.03 15.29 -26.23
N TYR A 948 -26.41 16.45 -26.18
CA TYR A 948 -27.04 17.72 -25.78
C TYR A 948 -26.77 18.80 -26.83
N ILE A 949 -27.78 19.62 -27.14
CA ILE A 949 -27.70 20.65 -28.18
C ILE A 949 -27.64 22.03 -27.52
N PHE A 950 -26.53 22.73 -27.70
CA PHE A 950 -26.36 24.12 -27.27
C PHE A 950 -26.88 25.06 -28.35
N GLU A 951 -27.92 25.84 -28.01
CA GLU A 951 -28.39 26.94 -28.85
C GLU A 951 -27.67 28.27 -28.56
N ASN A 952 -27.07 28.39 -27.38
CA ASN A 952 -26.29 29.54 -26.94
C ASN A 952 -25.08 29.02 -26.16
N ASN A 953 -24.08 29.88 -25.94
CA ASN A 953 -22.94 29.57 -25.07
C ASN A 953 -23.42 29.23 -23.65
N GLY A 954 -22.78 28.25 -23.02
CA GLY A 954 -23.15 27.76 -21.70
C GLY A 954 -22.49 26.42 -21.39
N SER A 955 -22.97 25.77 -20.33
CA SER A 955 -22.52 24.44 -19.94
C SER A 955 -23.70 23.50 -19.65
N PHE A 956 -23.48 22.20 -19.82
CA PHE A 956 -24.40 21.13 -19.50
C PHE A 956 -23.63 19.95 -18.92
N THR A 957 -24.10 19.38 -17.81
CA THR A 957 -23.48 18.22 -17.18
C THR A 957 -24.25 16.97 -17.55
N PHE A 958 -23.62 16.01 -18.24
CA PHE A 958 -24.14 14.67 -18.36
C PHE A 958 -23.96 13.93 -17.03
N GLU A 959 -24.99 13.24 -16.57
CA GLU A 959 -24.92 12.33 -15.43
C GLU A 959 -25.21 10.92 -15.94
N PHE A 960 -24.41 9.95 -15.51
CA PHE A 960 -24.51 8.58 -15.95
C PHE A 960 -24.17 7.61 -14.83
N MET A 961 -24.47 6.32 -15.02
CA MET A 961 -24.24 5.26 -14.06
C MET A 961 -23.76 3.99 -14.77
N ASP A 962 -22.68 3.38 -14.31
CA ASP A 962 -22.22 2.10 -14.86
C ASP A 962 -23.05 0.91 -14.37
N VAL A 963 -22.68 -0.29 -14.83
CA VAL A 963 -23.34 -1.55 -14.45
C VAL A 963 -23.15 -1.93 -12.99
N ALA A 964 -22.08 -1.44 -12.34
CA ALA A 964 -21.83 -1.63 -10.92
C ALA A 964 -22.57 -0.60 -10.03
N GLY A 965 -23.26 0.36 -10.65
CA GLY A 965 -24.00 1.42 -9.96
C GLY A 965 -23.17 2.66 -9.63
N ASN A 966 -21.93 2.79 -10.13
CA ASN A 966 -21.14 4.00 -9.94
C ASN A 966 -21.70 5.13 -10.78
N ARG A 967 -21.98 6.28 -10.15
CA ARG A 967 -22.39 7.48 -10.85
C ARG A 967 -21.18 8.24 -11.36
N GLY A 968 -21.20 8.61 -12.64
CA GLY A 968 -20.25 9.51 -13.25
C GLY A 968 -20.92 10.78 -13.78
N SER A 969 -20.10 11.80 -14.04
CA SER A 969 -20.56 12.99 -14.73
C SER A 969 -19.51 13.57 -15.68
N ALA A 970 -19.96 14.26 -16.72
CA ALA A 970 -19.09 14.94 -17.66
C ALA A 970 -19.69 16.29 -18.06
N VAL A 971 -18.93 17.37 -17.89
CA VAL A 971 -19.39 18.74 -18.19
C VAL A 971 -19.03 19.10 -19.63
N ALA A 972 -20.05 19.31 -20.46
CA ALA A 972 -19.91 19.94 -21.76
C ALA A 972 -19.98 21.46 -21.61
N THR A 973 -19.02 22.20 -22.19
CA THR A 973 -18.99 23.67 -22.18
C THR A 973 -18.81 24.18 -23.60
N VAL A 974 -19.67 25.10 -24.02
CA VAL A 974 -19.67 25.72 -25.35
C VAL A 974 -19.53 27.24 -25.17
N SER A 975 -18.51 27.83 -25.79
CA SER A 975 -18.25 29.27 -25.78
C SER A 975 -18.02 29.86 -27.19
N ASN A 976 -18.21 29.05 -28.23
CA ASN A 976 -17.92 29.37 -29.62
C ASN A 976 -19.18 29.67 -30.46
N ILE A 977 -20.37 29.81 -29.85
CA ILE A 977 -21.59 30.24 -30.55
C ILE A 977 -21.65 31.77 -30.56
N ASP A 978 -21.67 32.34 -31.75
CA ASP A 978 -21.91 33.77 -31.96
C ASP A 978 -22.99 33.95 -33.03
N LYS A 979 -24.13 34.49 -32.61
CA LYS A 979 -25.31 34.74 -33.46
C LYS A 979 -25.52 36.23 -33.75
N VAL A 980 -24.62 37.09 -33.28
CA VAL A 980 -24.74 38.55 -33.41
C VAL A 980 -23.97 38.96 -34.64
N ALA A 981 -24.67 39.48 -35.65
CA ALA A 981 -24.00 40.00 -36.83
C ALA A 981 -23.11 41.21 -36.46
N PRO A 982 -21.89 41.30 -37.03
CA PRO A 982 -20.99 42.41 -36.76
C PRO A 982 -21.60 43.73 -37.27
N THR A 983 -21.24 44.83 -36.63
CA THR A 983 -21.66 46.16 -37.05
C THR A 983 -20.65 46.76 -38.02
N LEU A 984 -21.17 47.48 -39.00
CA LEU A 984 -20.37 48.13 -40.02
C LEU A 984 -20.88 49.57 -40.21
N SER A 985 -19.97 50.52 -40.14
CA SER A 985 -20.22 51.91 -40.50
C SER A 985 -19.18 52.38 -41.50
N ILE A 986 -19.62 53.07 -42.54
CA ILE A 986 -18.74 53.57 -43.58
C ILE A 986 -18.98 55.06 -43.81
N SER A 987 -17.90 55.77 -44.15
CA SER A 987 -17.94 57.18 -44.51
C SER A 987 -16.98 57.45 -45.67
N VAL A 988 -17.29 58.45 -46.48
CA VAL A 988 -16.47 58.83 -47.66
C VAL A 988 -15.79 60.17 -47.39
N ASP A 989 -14.54 60.32 -47.86
CA ASP A 989 -13.81 61.59 -47.77
C ASP A 989 -14.49 62.71 -48.57
N LYS A 990 -15.21 62.34 -49.63
CA LYS A 990 -15.92 63.24 -50.53
C LYS A 990 -17.36 62.77 -50.70
N THR A 991 -18.27 63.42 -49.98
CA THR A 991 -19.72 63.25 -50.21
C THR A 991 -20.20 63.98 -51.46
N ILE A 992 -19.40 64.92 -51.99
CA ILE A 992 -19.69 65.70 -53.18
C ILE A 992 -18.45 65.81 -54.09
N LEU A 993 -18.59 65.53 -55.39
CA LEU A 993 -17.51 65.71 -56.39
C LEU A 993 -17.67 67.02 -57.17
N THR A 994 -16.80 67.99 -56.89
CA THR A 994 -16.73 69.33 -57.53
C THR A 994 -15.64 69.59 -58.59
N PRO A 995 -14.73 68.67 -58.98
CA PRO A 995 -13.77 68.89 -60.07
C PRO A 995 -14.41 69.24 -61.44
N PRO A 996 -13.59 69.61 -62.46
CA PRO A 996 -14.08 69.84 -63.82
C PRO A 996 -14.85 68.62 -64.36
N ASN A 997 -15.87 68.85 -65.19
CA ASN A 997 -16.72 67.80 -65.77
C ASN A 997 -15.88 66.67 -66.42
N HIS A 998 -16.33 65.42 -66.31
CA HIS A 998 -15.72 64.19 -66.87
C HIS A 998 -14.37 63.76 -66.24
N LYS A 999 -13.98 64.32 -65.09
CA LYS A 999 -12.75 63.89 -64.39
C LYS A 999 -13.02 62.75 -63.42
N LEU A 1000 -12.18 61.73 -63.46
CA LEU A 1000 -12.11 60.71 -62.42
C LEU A 1000 -11.54 61.34 -61.15
N VAL A 1001 -12.26 61.18 -60.04
CA VAL A 1001 -11.90 61.73 -58.74
C VAL A 1001 -11.67 60.59 -57.78
N PRO A 1002 -10.51 60.51 -57.12
CA PRO A 1002 -10.27 59.48 -56.12
C PRO A 1002 -11.22 59.71 -54.95
N VAL A 1003 -11.94 58.68 -54.53
CA VAL A 1003 -12.77 58.65 -53.33
C VAL A 1003 -12.15 57.65 -52.38
N GLN A 1004 -11.96 58.07 -51.14
CA GLN A 1004 -11.47 57.25 -50.05
C GLN A 1004 -12.62 56.92 -49.10
N VAL A 1005 -12.78 55.65 -48.77
CA VAL A 1005 -13.78 55.17 -47.82
C VAL A 1005 -13.09 54.84 -46.50
N THR A 1006 -13.54 55.46 -45.41
CA THR A 1006 -13.21 55.01 -44.06
C THR A 1006 -14.24 53.99 -43.62
N VAL A 1007 -13.77 52.79 -43.30
CA VAL A 1007 -14.59 51.66 -42.84
C VAL A 1007 -14.30 51.42 -41.36
N ASN A 1008 -15.33 51.48 -40.52
CA ASN A 1008 -15.24 51.12 -39.11
C ASN A 1008 -16.16 49.94 -38.85
N ALA A 1009 -15.59 48.88 -38.29
CA ALA A 1009 -16.28 47.65 -37.96
C ALA A 1009 -16.10 47.33 -36.48
N ASP A 1010 -17.14 46.76 -35.89
CA ASP A 1010 -17.10 46.26 -34.53
C ASP A 1010 -17.94 44.99 -34.45
N ASP A 1011 -17.41 43.97 -33.79
CA ASP A 1011 -18.11 42.72 -33.55
C ASP A 1011 -18.40 42.54 -32.06
N ALA A 1012 -19.61 42.94 -31.67
CA ALA A 1012 -20.09 42.77 -30.31
C ALA A 1012 -20.39 41.30 -29.96
N GLY A 1013 -20.47 40.41 -30.97
CA GLY A 1013 -20.66 38.97 -30.80
C GLY A 1013 -19.41 38.25 -30.29
N GLY A 1014 -18.23 38.81 -30.59
CA GLY A 1014 -16.95 38.40 -30.04
C GLY A 1014 -16.26 37.27 -30.80
N SER A 1015 -16.82 36.79 -31.91
CA SER A 1015 -16.12 35.86 -32.82
C SER A 1015 -14.99 36.54 -33.61
N GLY A 1016 -15.06 37.86 -33.75
CA GLY A 1016 -14.11 38.71 -34.46
C GLY A 1016 -14.45 38.84 -35.94
N VAL A 1017 -13.98 39.93 -36.55
CA VAL A 1017 -14.25 40.21 -37.97
C VAL A 1017 -13.36 39.34 -38.86
N ALA A 1018 -13.97 38.51 -39.71
CA ALA A 1018 -13.26 37.66 -40.66
C ALA A 1018 -12.95 38.39 -41.97
N SER A 1019 -13.90 39.17 -42.49
CA SER A 1019 -13.69 39.95 -43.72
C SER A 1019 -14.57 41.19 -43.80
N ILE A 1020 -14.05 42.22 -44.47
CA ILE A 1020 -14.83 43.38 -44.92
C ILE A 1020 -14.49 43.59 -46.39
N ILE A 1021 -15.51 43.56 -47.24
CA ILE A 1021 -15.33 43.63 -48.69
C ILE A 1021 -16.15 44.75 -49.32
N LEU A 1022 -15.60 45.39 -50.33
CA LEU A 1022 -16.32 46.26 -51.25
C LEU A 1022 -17.27 45.41 -52.08
N ALA A 1023 -18.57 45.44 -51.76
CA ALA A 1023 -19.57 44.58 -52.37
C ALA A 1023 -20.07 45.14 -53.70
N SER A 1024 -20.33 46.45 -53.77
CA SER A 1024 -20.75 47.10 -55.01
C SER A 1024 -20.58 48.62 -54.97
N ILE A 1025 -20.50 49.23 -56.14
CA ILE A 1025 -20.68 50.67 -56.34
C ILE A 1025 -21.71 50.80 -57.46
N THR A 1026 -22.83 51.45 -57.14
CA THR A 1026 -23.94 51.64 -58.07
C THR A 1026 -24.31 53.11 -58.17
N SER A 1027 -25.06 53.49 -59.19
CA SER A 1027 -25.48 54.85 -59.47
C SER A 1027 -26.97 54.87 -59.74
N ASN A 1028 -27.61 55.98 -59.38
CA ASN A 1028 -29.03 56.22 -59.58
C ASN A 1028 -29.43 56.54 -61.03
N GLU A 1029 -28.49 56.60 -61.97
CA GLU A 1029 -28.74 56.82 -63.39
C GLU A 1029 -28.40 55.57 -64.21
N ASN A 1030 -29.25 55.24 -65.19
CA ASN A 1030 -29.06 54.09 -66.06
C ASN A 1030 -28.05 54.41 -67.19
N ASP A 1031 -27.22 53.43 -67.51
CA ASP A 1031 -26.24 53.49 -68.61
C ASP A 1031 -26.93 53.81 -69.94
N ASN A 1032 -26.52 54.90 -70.58
CA ASN A 1032 -27.15 55.45 -71.79
C ASN A 1032 -26.30 55.22 -73.07
N GLU A 1033 -25.37 54.26 -73.04
CA GLU A 1033 -24.50 53.89 -74.18
C GLU A 1033 -23.56 55.02 -74.67
N SER A 1034 -23.51 56.19 -73.99
CA SER A 1034 -22.54 57.27 -74.23
C SER A 1034 -21.34 57.27 -73.28
N GLY A 1035 -21.19 56.23 -72.46
CA GLY A 1035 -20.11 56.13 -71.45
C GLY A 1035 -20.48 56.74 -70.09
N ASP A 1036 -21.78 56.89 -69.81
CA ASP A 1036 -22.29 57.45 -68.56
C ASP A 1036 -23.14 56.41 -67.80
N GLY A 1037 -22.61 55.77 -66.74
CA GLY A 1037 -23.36 54.88 -65.84
C GLY A 1037 -22.57 54.26 -64.66
N ASN A 1038 -22.82 52.96 -64.38
CA ASN A 1038 -22.02 52.11 -63.46
C ASN A 1038 -20.98 51.29 -64.24
N THR A 1039 -20.39 51.91 -65.25
CA THR A 1039 -19.48 51.21 -66.16
C THR A 1039 -18.04 51.29 -65.66
N THR A 1040 -17.15 50.52 -66.25
CA THR A 1040 -15.69 50.64 -66.01
C THR A 1040 -15.13 52.00 -66.45
N GLU A 1041 -15.90 52.79 -67.19
CA GLU A 1041 -15.56 54.16 -67.51
C GLU A 1041 -15.83 55.14 -66.34
N ASP A 1042 -16.82 54.83 -65.50
CA ASP A 1042 -17.30 55.69 -64.41
C ASP A 1042 -16.71 55.32 -63.04
N ILE A 1043 -16.49 54.02 -62.84
CA ILE A 1043 -15.93 53.44 -61.63
C ILE A 1043 -14.65 52.73 -62.05
N GLN A 1044 -13.51 53.32 -61.73
CA GLN A 1044 -12.19 52.78 -62.05
C GLN A 1044 -11.44 52.41 -60.78
N GLU A 1045 -10.55 51.43 -60.91
CA GLU A 1045 -9.67 50.96 -59.84
C GLU A 1045 -10.40 50.35 -58.63
N ALA A 1046 -11.74 50.18 -58.69
CA ALA A 1046 -12.49 49.47 -57.66
C ALA A 1046 -12.37 47.95 -57.81
N GLU A 1047 -11.81 47.28 -56.81
CA GLU A 1047 -11.73 45.82 -56.77
C GLU A 1047 -12.87 45.22 -55.94
N PHE A 1048 -13.97 44.83 -56.59
CA PHE A 1048 -15.10 44.20 -55.90
C PHE A 1048 -14.71 42.85 -55.28
N GLY A 1049 -15.20 42.60 -54.07
CA GLY A 1049 -14.88 41.38 -53.30
C GLY A 1049 -13.57 41.46 -52.50
N THR A 1050 -12.87 42.59 -52.51
CA THR A 1050 -11.66 42.83 -51.72
C THR A 1050 -11.91 43.92 -50.65
N SER A 1051 -10.96 44.13 -49.75
CA SER A 1051 -11.01 45.20 -48.74
C SER A 1051 -10.63 46.58 -49.30
N ASP A 1052 -10.73 46.77 -50.61
CA ASP A 1052 -10.37 48.02 -51.28
C ASP A 1052 -11.19 49.18 -50.69
N THR A 1053 -10.52 50.29 -50.36
CA THR A 1053 -11.09 51.50 -49.78
C THR A 1053 -10.84 52.74 -50.64
N SER A 1054 -10.26 52.56 -51.83
CA SER A 1054 -9.79 53.65 -52.66
C SER A 1054 -10.08 53.37 -54.13
N PHE A 1055 -10.99 54.13 -54.72
CA PHE A 1055 -11.33 53.98 -56.14
C PHE A 1055 -11.65 55.34 -56.76
N LEU A 1056 -11.71 55.36 -58.09
CA LEU A 1056 -11.97 56.55 -58.87
C LEU A 1056 -13.44 56.60 -59.29
N LEU A 1057 -14.13 57.68 -58.93
CA LEU A 1057 -15.49 57.95 -59.40
C LEU A 1057 -15.48 59.12 -60.38
N ARG A 1058 -16.12 58.95 -61.55
CA ARG A 1058 -16.23 60.01 -62.57
C ARG A 1058 -17.17 61.11 -62.07
N ALA A 1059 -16.65 62.34 -61.99
CA ALA A 1059 -17.42 63.55 -61.71
C ALA A 1059 -18.16 64.02 -62.99
N GLU A 1060 -19.18 63.26 -63.37
CA GLU A 1060 -20.05 63.57 -64.50
C GLU A 1060 -21.23 64.44 -64.09
N ARG A 1061 -21.36 65.62 -64.69
CA ARG A 1061 -22.38 66.62 -64.38
C ARG A 1061 -23.56 66.61 -65.36
N SER A 1062 -23.57 65.72 -66.35
CA SER A 1062 -24.67 65.52 -67.31
C SER A 1062 -25.81 64.68 -66.74
N GLY A 1063 -26.46 65.17 -65.67
CA GLY A 1063 -27.60 64.49 -65.05
C GLY A 1063 -28.94 65.21 -65.23
N ASN A 1064 -30.04 64.44 -65.29
CA ASN A 1064 -31.40 64.97 -65.18
C ASN A 1064 -31.75 65.16 -63.69
N GLY A 1065 -32.38 66.29 -63.33
CA GLY A 1065 -32.65 66.62 -61.92
C GLY A 1065 -31.42 67.18 -61.18
N THR A 1066 -31.17 66.69 -59.96
CA THR A 1066 -30.22 67.26 -58.97
C THR A 1066 -28.75 66.82 -59.15
N GLY A 1067 -28.44 65.85 -60.00
CA GLY A 1067 -27.09 65.31 -60.24
C GLY A 1067 -27.00 63.79 -60.01
N ARG A 1068 -25.83 63.20 -60.33
CA ARG A 1068 -25.55 61.76 -60.18
C ARG A 1068 -25.23 61.40 -58.72
N ILE A 1069 -25.68 60.24 -58.25
CA ILE A 1069 -25.37 59.72 -56.91
C ILE A 1069 -24.77 58.34 -57.07
N TYR A 1070 -23.54 58.14 -56.60
CA TYR A 1070 -22.95 56.80 -56.43
C TYR A 1070 -23.26 56.28 -55.03
N THR A 1071 -23.80 55.08 -54.91
CA THR A 1071 -24.00 54.32 -53.67
C THR A 1071 -22.93 53.23 -53.59
N ILE A 1072 -22.05 53.36 -52.61
CA ILE A 1072 -20.97 52.41 -52.31
C ILE A 1072 -21.46 51.49 -51.20
N THR A 1073 -21.35 50.17 -51.37
CA THR A 1073 -21.77 49.16 -50.39
C THR A 1073 -20.59 48.31 -49.96
N TYR A 1074 -20.39 48.18 -48.64
CA TYR A 1074 -19.48 47.19 -48.06
C TYR A 1074 -20.27 46.12 -47.33
N THR A 1075 -19.78 44.89 -47.39
CA THR A 1075 -20.29 43.75 -46.61
C THR A 1075 -19.22 43.30 -45.63
N ILE A 1076 -19.61 43.07 -44.39
CA ILE A 1076 -18.78 42.51 -43.33
C ILE A 1076 -19.23 41.09 -43.02
N THR A 1077 -18.28 40.21 -42.72
CA THR A 1077 -18.52 38.84 -42.23
C THR A 1077 -17.63 38.58 -41.01
N ASP A 1078 -18.17 38.01 -39.94
CA ASP A 1078 -17.39 37.57 -38.78
C ASP A 1078 -16.88 36.11 -38.92
N TYR A 1079 -16.09 35.62 -37.96
CA TYR A 1079 -15.58 34.23 -38.00
C TYR A 1079 -16.66 33.17 -37.72
N ALA A 1080 -17.82 33.56 -37.17
CA ALA A 1080 -18.98 32.69 -36.99
C ALA A 1080 -19.86 32.58 -38.25
N GLY A 1081 -19.59 33.39 -39.28
CA GLY A 1081 -20.32 33.42 -40.55
C GLY A 1081 -21.53 34.36 -40.56
N ASN A 1082 -21.71 35.23 -39.56
CA ASN A 1082 -22.73 36.27 -39.60
C ASN A 1082 -22.29 37.40 -40.52
N THR A 1083 -23.23 37.99 -41.25
CA THR A 1083 -22.95 39.05 -42.23
C THR A 1083 -23.80 40.28 -42.00
N ASN A 1084 -23.25 41.45 -42.34
CA ASN A 1084 -23.97 42.72 -42.34
C ASN A 1084 -23.46 43.61 -43.48
N SER A 1085 -24.16 44.69 -43.82
CA SER A 1085 -23.73 45.60 -44.90
C SER A 1085 -24.07 47.05 -44.60
N ALA A 1086 -23.21 47.96 -45.06
CA ALA A 1086 -23.36 49.40 -44.90
C ALA A 1086 -23.20 50.11 -46.23
N THR A 1087 -23.87 51.25 -46.41
CA THR A 1087 -23.79 52.06 -47.63
C THR A 1087 -23.43 53.52 -47.35
N ALA A 1088 -22.69 54.13 -48.27
CA ALA A 1088 -22.39 55.56 -48.30
C ALA A 1088 -22.66 56.10 -49.70
N THR A 1089 -23.00 57.39 -49.80
CA THR A 1089 -23.30 58.02 -51.09
C THR A 1089 -22.35 59.16 -51.41
N VAL A 1090 -21.99 59.26 -52.69
CA VAL A 1090 -21.19 60.34 -53.26
C VAL A 1090 -22.02 61.01 -54.35
N THR A 1091 -22.31 62.29 -54.19
CA THR A 1091 -23.14 63.06 -55.13
C THR A 1091 -22.25 63.89 -56.07
N VAL A 1092 -22.54 63.85 -57.37
CA VAL A 1092 -21.96 64.74 -58.37
C VAL A 1092 -23.01 65.80 -58.74
N PRO A 1093 -22.86 67.07 -58.31
CA PRO A 1093 -23.85 68.10 -58.58
C PRO A 1093 -23.89 68.47 -60.05
N LYS A 1094 -25.08 68.78 -60.56
CA LYS A 1094 -25.25 69.32 -61.92
C LYS A 1094 -24.52 70.67 -62.09
N GLY A 1095 -23.72 70.79 -63.14
CA GLY A 1095 -22.89 71.99 -63.40
C GLY A 1095 -23.64 73.10 -64.13
N GLY A 1096 -23.70 74.29 -63.53
CA GLY A 1096 -23.91 75.56 -64.24
C GLY A 1096 -22.57 76.20 -64.61
N LYS A 1097 -22.59 77.16 -65.54
CA LYS A 1097 -21.48 78.12 -65.69
C LYS A 1097 -21.21 78.84 -64.37
#